data_AF-A0A7X0Z5D8-F1
#
_entry.id   AF-A0A7X0Z5D8-F1
#
_cell.length_a   1.000
_cell.length_b   1.000
_cell.length_c   1.000
_cell.angle_alpha   90.00
_cell.angle_beta   90.00
_cell.angle_gamma   90.00
#
_symmetry.space_group_name_H-M   'P 1'
#
loop_
_entity.id
_entity.type
_entity.pdbx_description
1 polymer ?
#
loop_
_entity_poly.entity_id
_entity_poly.type
_entity_poly.pdbx_seq_one_letter_code
_entity_poly.pdbx_strand_id
1 'polypeptide(L)'
;MVKNYLEHEIKVKYIDGVLGKSSDWQWFITHIEETYDICEIDSMESFWLQYRNTYEIYSYFIKILETGIRDMKFKNPIVEEFFFIAQFFMGKLSLEKAVDLVESLNAKIFLLFIWITKLENQSNSSEYIIDTRLFLKHNIFKIIDVESLKLEEERVVEYLKIIDIDGFEQIKKCLLDNIQELAYPVSIEIFKQNTNTIISANAFNHTFIELPSDVSWEEEYILDMLKISIRNHEIVPVSEFNGISNPDTSLWTEDIIRELQEFFHDEITDFVLETIAYVTYRKEMSENVMLEHVRLMIGVIVSANEKINQLRCSSFEIISYLFEDKKINKISRKAMYIEMIKEFQKNKEPQIIGLLQKNKIPLSREQKEALKQFYDEQYKIINQVSEPSGLMNYFENKNAVRTITTNYFKKVSSKFNEFITHDDGIMLASLFYMYMCFLLRLKNGSATIDKQLLNFEMIRIQNLWEKDYYYRCTDALHLFENKFEIPKKWVEDYNENVLNNILSISRYCIICKEADLVESMKSISENPLAHMATKIHFSEVFPIQELEQENYNRHEIDATLQEIVQNIIEVKGYKFINYVEVATYVKEIHRSSINKTFTFIGMFHEEKNLYEELQNKITDYSLQPYSENLVLGHVTQLFPILEKQIRELATMLNIFPYKESENEFMLCKDPSSILREILLEVYEELGNYENVGDILFVYNFMYNSNSLNIRNECIHGRKYTQGSELQFAFKVTLCALAIIIKRIEIIKDSTGD
;
A
#
# COMPACT_ATOMS: atom_id res chain seq x y z
N MET A 1 18.15 29.05 -5.34
CA MET A 1 17.95 28.61 -3.95
C MET A 1 18.35 27.15 -3.94
N VAL A 2 19.36 26.79 -3.14
CA VAL A 2 19.84 25.40 -3.06
C VAL A 2 18.71 24.55 -2.45
N LYS A 3 18.47 23.35 -3.00
CA LYS A 3 17.36 22.49 -2.57
C LYS A 3 17.79 21.54 -1.44
N ASN A 4 19.02 21.02 -1.46
CA ASN A 4 19.52 20.02 -0.52
C ASN A 4 18.67 18.71 -0.49
N TYR A 5 18.08 18.34 -1.62
CA TYR A 5 17.42 17.04 -1.82
C TYR A 5 17.35 16.69 -3.31
N LEU A 6 17.25 15.40 -3.63
CA LEU A 6 17.02 14.92 -5.00
C LEU A 6 15.52 14.73 -5.31
N GLU A 7 15.10 15.19 -6.49
CA GLU A 7 13.77 14.91 -7.04
C GLU A 7 13.63 13.43 -7.46
N HIS A 8 12.39 12.93 -7.51
CA HIS A 8 12.09 11.52 -7.79
C HIS A 8 12.71 11.03 -9.08
N GLU A 9 12.59 11.79 -10.17
CA GLU A 9 13.15 11.44 -11.48
C GLU A 9 14.67 11.25 -11.44
N ILE A 10 15.37 12.07 -10.65
CA ILE A 10 16.82 11.98 -10.48
C ILE A 10 17.18 10.74 -9.67
N LYS A 11 16.43 10.44 -8.60
CA LYS A 11 16.60 9.21 -7.81
C LYS A 11 16.37 7.96 -8.67
N VAL A 12 15.33 7.95 -9.51
CA VAL A 12 15.04 6.86 -10.45
C VAL A 12 16.19 6.68 -11.44
N LYS A 13 16.65 7.76 -12.08
CA LYS A 13 17.78 7.71 -13.03
C LYS A 13 19.07 7.21 -12.36
N TYR A 14 19.30 7.61 -11.11
CA TYR A 14 20.41 7.11 -10.31
C TYR A 14 20.27 5.60 -10.04
N ILE A 15 19.13 5.10 -9.54
CA ILE A 15 18.95 3.67 -9.25
C ILE A 15 19.04 2.83 -10.54
N ASP A 16 18.40 3.27 -11.63
CA ASP A 16 18.52 2.64 -12.94
C ASP A 16 19.98 2.56 -13.41
N GLY A 17 20.76 3.62 -13.19
CA GLY A 17 22.18 3.65 -13.48
C GLY A 17 22.99 2.65 -12.65
N VAL A 18 22.68 2.50 -11.35
CA VAL A 18 23.37 1.55 -10.46
C VAL A 18 23.05 0.12 -10.89
N LEU A 19 21.76 -0.22 -11.06
CA LEU A 19 21.32 -1.55 -11.48
C LEU A 19 21.84 -1.91 -12.87
N GLY A 20 21.85 -0.95 -13.80
CA GLY A 20 22.39 -1.11 -15.15
C GLY A 20 23.92 -1.08 -15.24
N LYS A 21 24.64 -0.87 -14.11
CA LYS A 21 26.10 -0.70 -14.06
C LYS A 21 26.61 0.36 -15.05
N SER A 22 25.95 1.52 -15.06
CA SER A 22 26.32 2.66 -15.92
C SER A 22 27.79 3.03 -15.74
N SER A 23 28.44 3.43 -16.83
CA SER A 23 29.78 4.03 -16.83
C SER A 23 29.75 5.55 -16.91
N ASP A 24 28.57 6.16 -17.07
CA ASP A 24 28.39 7.62 -17.11
C ASP A 24 27.68 8.10 -15.84
N TRP A 25 28.45 8.73 -14.96
CA TRP A 25 28.00 9.30 -13.69
C TRP A 25 28.35 10.79 -13.54
N GLN A 26 29.02 11.39 -14.53
CA GLN A 26 29.43 12.79 -14.45
C GLN A 26 28.22 13.73 -14.38
N TRP A 27 27.11 13.33 -15.00
CA TRP A 27 25.83 14.03 -14.89
C TRP A 27 25.32 14.10 -13.44
N PHE A 28 25.53 13.03 -12.66
CA PHE A 28 25.08 12.96 -11.27
C PHE A 28 25.94 13.84 -10.36
N ILE A 29 27.26 13.81 -10.54
CA ILE A 29 28.18 14.70 -9.82
C ILE A 29 27.82 16.17 -10.08
N THR A 30 27.64 16.53 -11.35
CA THR A 30 27.24 17.90 -11.73
C THR A 30 25.92 18.30 -11.06
N HIS A 31 24.95 17.38 -11.01
CA HIS A 31 23.68 17.63 -10.35
C HIS A 31 23.80 17.80 -8.83
N ILE A 32 24.63 16.98 -8.16
CA ILE A 32 24.90 17.12 -6.71
C ILE A 32 25.51 18.49 -6.41
N GLU A 33 26.53 18.91 -7.17
CA GLU A 33 27.21 20.20 -6.97
C GLU A 33 26.32 21.42 -7.24
N GLU A 34 25.28 21.27 -8.08
CA GLU A 34 24.30 22.32 -8.35
C GLU A 34 23.16 22.35 -7.31
N THR A 35 22.92 21.23 -6.62
CA THR A 35 21.71 21.01 -5.80
C THR A 35 21.98 21.03 -4.31
N TYR A 36 23.19 20.69 -3.86
CA TYR A 36 23.59 20.63 -2.46
C TYR A 36 24.59 21.73 -2.10
N ASP A 37 24.36 22.37 -0.95
CA ASP A 37 25.26 23.36 -0.37
C ASP A 37 26.19 22.64 0.59
N ILE A 38 27.41 22.36 0.11
CA ILE A 38 28.47 21.69 0.86
C ILE A 38 29.63 22.66 0.96
N CYS A 39 29.90 23.13 2.17
CA CYS A 39 30.92 24.12 2.47
C CYS A 39 31.72 23.75 3.71
N GLU A 40 32.89 24.38 3.86
CA GLU A 40 33.79 24.19 5.00
C GLU A 40 33.08 24.54 6.32
N ILE A 41 33.37 23.78 7.37
CA ILE A 41 32.77 23.92 8.70
C ILE A 41 33.67 24.74 9.63
N ASP A 42 33.06 25.39 10.63
CA ASP A 42 33.77 26.18 11.65
C ASP A 42 33.56 25.66 13.09
N SER A 43 32.60 24.76 13.26
CA SER A 43 32.17 24.21 14.55
C SER A 43 31.55 22.81 14.38
N MET A 44 31.54 21.99 15.43
CA MET A 44 30.80 20.73 15.43
C MET A 44 29.29 20.92 15.19
N GLU A 45 28.71 22.04 15.62
CA GLU A 45 27.31 22.38 15.32
C GLU A 45 27.10 22.51 13.80
N SER A 46 27.97 23.26 13.11
CA SER A 46 27.93 23.39 11.65
C SER A 46 28.14 22.05 10.91
N PHE A 47 28.95 21.15 11.47
CA PHE A 47 29.10 19.79 10.94
C PHE A 47 27.79 19.00 11.00
N TRP A 48 27.12 18.98 12.16
CA TRP A 48 25.86 18.24 12.33
C TRP A 48 24.73 18.81 11.46
N LEU A 49 24.71 20.13 11.23
CA LEU A 49 23.78 20.76 10.29
C LEU A 49 23.97 20.27 8.84
N GLN A 50 25.21 20.00 8.43
CA GLN A 50 25.51 19.47 7.08
C GLN A 50 25.52 17.94 7.01
N TYR A 51 25.62 17.23 8.14
CA TYR A 51 25.84 15.78 8.21
C TYR A 51 24.85 14.97 7.38
N ARG A 52 23.56 15.30 7.43
CA ARG A 52 22.53 14.59 6.65
C ARG A 52 22.80 14.65 5.14
N ASN A 53 23.16 15.83 4.64
CA ASN A 53 23.43 16.05 3.22
C ASN A 53 24.69 15.28 2.79
N THR A 54 25.75 15.41 3.59
CA THR A 54 27.01 14.71 3.36
C THR A 54 26.84 13.20 3.36
N TYR A 55 26.10 12.66 4.34
CA TYR A 55 25.81 11.23 4.45
C TYR A 55 25.04 10.71 3.24
N GLU A 56 24.02 11.45 2.77
CA GLU A 56 23.23 11.08 1.59
C GLU A 56 24.12 11.03 0.33
N ILE A 57 24.92 12.07 0.09
CA ILE A 57 25.86 12.14 -1.04
C ILE A 57 26.87 11.00 -0.99
N TYR A 58 27.48 10.78 0.16
CA TYR A 58 28.44 9.70 0.39
C TYR A 58 27.83 8.31 0.10
N SER A 59 26.61 8.07 0.58
CA SER A 59 25.88 6.82 0.33
C SER A 59 25.67 6.57 -1.16
N TYR A 60 25.41 7.62 -1.95
CA TYR A 60 25.33 7.50 -3.40
C TYR A 60 26.68 7.16 -4.04
N PHE A 61 27.78 7.75 -3.56
CA PHE A 61 29.11 7.45 -4.10
C PHE A 61 29.54 6.01 -3.88
N ILE A 62 29.22 5.40 -2.74
CA ILE A 62 29.47 3.97 -2.48
C ILE A 62 28.86 3.10 -3.59
N LYS A 63 27.58 3.29 -3.88
CA LYS A 63 26.85 2.51 -4.89
C LYS A 63 27.31 2.81 -6.31
N ILE A 64 27.70 4.04 -6.62
CA ILE A 64 28.32 4.35 -7.92
C ILE A 64 29.66 3.62 -8.04
N LEU A 65 30.47 3.56 -6.99
CA LEU A 65 31.74 2.84 -6.99
C LEU A 65 31.55 1.32 -7.19
N GLU A 66 30.44 0.73 -6.73
CA GLU A 66 30.09 -0.67 -7.01
C GLU A 66 29.95 -0.97 -8.53
N THR A 67 29.65 0.05 -9.36
CA THR A 67 29.55 -0.11 -10.83
C THR A 67 30.90 -0.24 -11.54
N GLY A 68 32.02 -0.03 -10.83
CA GLY A 68 33.38 -0.20 -11.36
C GLY A 68 34.11 1.08 -11.73
N ILE A 69 33.51 2.26 -11.52
CA ILE A 69 34.18 3.55 -11.72
C ILE A 69 35.35 3.75 -10.74
N ARG A 70 36.36 4.48 -11.23
CA ARG A 70 37.57 4.85 -10.49
C ARG A 70 37.75 6.36 -10.36
N ASP A 71 37.52 7.10 -11.44
CA ASP A 71 37.80 8.54 -11.48
C ASP A 71 36.59 9.33 -11.99
N MET A 72 36.39 10.53 -11.44
CA MET A 72 35.37 11.50 -11.84
C MET A 72 35.94 12.92 -11.73
N LYS A 73 35.25 13.90 -12.32
CA LYS A 73 35.65 15.31 -12.21
C LYS A 73 34.70 16.04 -11.26
N PHE A 74 35.28 16.81 -10.35
CA PHE A 74 34.56 17.60 -9.36
C PHE A 74 34.94 19.08 -9.52
N LYS A 75 33.96 19.97 -9.28
CA LYS A 75 34.18 21.41 -9.14
C LYS A 75 34.29 21.80 -7.66
N ASN A 76 33.59 21.11 -6.77
CA ASN A 76 33.64 21.32 -5.33
C ASN A 76 34.67 20.36 -4.70
N PRO A 77 35.80 20.87 -4.17
CA PRO A 77 36.84 20.04 -3.58
C PRO A 77 36.36 19.16 -2.42
N ILE A 78 35.42 19.64 -1.61
CA ILE A 78 34.89 18.89 -0.48
C ILE A 78 34.07 17.67 -0.95
N VAL A 79 33.31 17.83 -2.05
CA VAL A 79 32.54 16.72 -2.64
C VAL A 79 33.49 15.67 -3.23
N GLU A 80 34.62 16.09 -3.80
CA GLU A 80 35.70 15.20 -4.25
C GLU A 80 36.30 14.40 -3.09
N GLU A 81 36.57 15.06 -1.95
CA GLU A 81 37.07 14.40 -0.75
C GLU A 81 36.11 13.32 -0.23
N PHE A 82 34.79 13.57 -0.23
CA PHE A 82 33.81 12.52 0.11
C PHE A 82 33.83 11.34 -0.86
N PHE A 83 34.14 11.58 -2.14
CA PHE A 83 34.34 10.51 -3.11
C PHE A 83 35.59 9.68 -2.78
N PHE A 84 36.70 10.31 -2.37
CA PHE A 84 37.90 9.60 -1.89
C PHE A 84 37.61 8.77 -0.62
N ILE A 85 36.84 9.32 0.31
CA ILE A 85 36.41 8.57 1.51
C ILE A 85 35.58 7.35 1.13
N ALA A 86 34.68 7.47 0.14
CA ALA A 86 33.93 6.32 -0.38
C ALA A 86 34.84 5.28 -1.05
N GLN A 87 35.91 5.69 -1.74
CA GLN A 87 36.91 4.75 -2.27
C GLN A 87 37.66 4.02 -1.16
N PHE A 88 37.99 4.70 -0.06
CA PHE A 88 38.60 4.09 1.12
C PHE A 88 37.67 3.05 1.77
N PHE A 89 36.39 3.40 1.95
CA PHE A 89 35.37 2.47 2.47
C PHE A 89 35.32 1.19 1.62
N MET A 90 35.19 1.35 0.29
CA MET A 90 35.16 0.26 -0.69
C MET A 90 36.50 -0.49 -0.88
N GLY A 91 37.55 -0.13 -0.14
CA GLY A 91 38.87 -0.79 -0.22
C GLY A 91 39.65 -0.49 -1.51
N LYS A 92 39.24 0.52 -2.29
CA LYS A 92 39.94 0.98 -3.50
C LYS A 92 41.08 1.96 -3.19
N LEU A 93 41.06 2.57 -2.02
CA LEU A 93 42.07 3.50 -1.51
C LEU A 93 42.55 3.02 -0.12
N SER A 94 43.86 3.15 0.18
CA SER A 94 44.36 2.85 1.53
C SER A 94 44.09 4.00 2.49
N LEU A 95 44.13 3.76 3.79
CA LEU A 95 43.92 4.80 4.80
C LEU A 95 44.93 5.93 4.65
N GLU A 96 46.22 5.61 4.47
CA GLU A 96 47.30 6.59 4.37
C GLU A 96 47.06 7.53 3.18
N LYS A 97 46.65 6.98 2.04
CA LYS A 97 46.31 7.78 0.86
C LYS A 97 45.05 8.61 1.05
N ALA A 98 44.05 8.08 1.78
CA ALA A 98 42.84 8.83 2.08
C ALA A 98 43.15 10.03 2.98
N VAL A 99 43.99 9.83 4.01
CA VAL A 99 44.47 10.91 4.89
C VAL A 99 45.24 11.97 4.10
N ASP A 100 46.09 11.57 3.14
CA ASP A 100 46.84 12.52 2.30
C ASP A 100 45.97 13.34 1.34
N LEU A 101 44.79 12.82 0.94
CA LEU A 101 43.90 13.45 -0.04
C LEU A 101 42.78 14.28 0.59
N VAL A 102 42.61 14.22 1.92
CA VAL A 102 41.52 14.88 2.64
C VAL A 102 42.06 16.08 3.43
N GLU A 103 41.69 17.29 3.00
CA GLU A 103 42.18 18.54 3.57
C GLU A 103 41.15 19.26 4.45
N SER A 104 39.88 19.30 4.02
CA SER A 104 38.80 20.03 4.74
C SER A 104 38.49 19.44 6.12
N LEU A 105 38.03 20.28 7.06
CA LEU A 105 37.72 19.83 8.44
C LEU A 105 36.54 18.88 8.45
N ASN A 106 35.51 19.15 7.65
CA ASN A 106 34.35 18.29 7.54
C ASN A 106 34.70 16.93 6.94
N ALA A 107 35.54 16.86 5.89
CA ALA A 107 35.97 15.57 5.36
C ALA A 107 36.91 14.83 6.31
N LYS A 108 37.77 15.52 7.08
CA LYS A 108 38.61 14.88 8.12
C LYS A 108 37.79 14.18 9.20
N ILE A 109 36.77 14.86 9.72
CA ILE A 109 35.85 14.30 10.72
C ILE A 109 35.05 13.15 10.11
N PHE A 110 34.56 13.32 8.88
CA PHE A 110 33.81 12.26 8.19
C PHE A 110 34.68 11.02 7.92
N LEU A 111 35.94 11.19 7.49
CA LEU A 111 36.89 10.10 7.31
C LEU A 111 37.16 9.37 8.64
N LEU A 112 37.27 10.10 9.76
CA LEU A 112 37.40 9.48 11.08
C LEU A 112 36.20 8.58 11.38
N PHE A 113 34.97 9.07 11.18
CA PHE A 113 33.77 8.26 11.39
C PHE A 113 33.80 6.99 10.53
N ILE A 114 34.08 7.11 9.24
CA ILE A 114 34.17 5.97 8.32
C ILE A 114 35.28 4.99 8.70
N TRP A 115 36.43 5.48 9.13
CA TRP A 115 37.54 4.63 9.56
C TRP A 115 37.18 3.83 10.81
N ILE A 116 36.61 4.48 11.83
CA ILE A 116 36.18 3.82 13.07
C ILE A 116 35.06 2.82 12.79
N THR A 117 34.05 3.16 11.98
CA THR A 117 33.00 2.22 11.57
C THR A 117 33.59 1.01 10.82
N LYS A 118 34.61 1.21 9.98
CA LYS A 118 35.27 0.10 9.28
C LYS A 118 36.03 -0.84 10.23
N LEU A 119 36.61 -0.33 11.31
CA LEU A 119 37.23 -1.14 12.36
C LEU A 119 36.16 -1.87 13.20
N GLU A 120 35.06 -1.19 13.53
CA GLU A 120 33.92 -1.80 14.21
C GLU A 120 33.35 -2.98 13.43
N ASN A 121 33.07 -2.80 12.12
CA ASN A 121 32.53 -3.84 11.25
C ASN A 121 33.43 -5.09 11.19
N GLN A 122 34.75 -4.94 11.30
CA GLN A 122 35.70 -6.07 11.33
C GLN A 122 35.53 -6.95 12.56
N SER A 123 35.21 -6.36 13.70
CA SER A 123 35.04 -7.06 14.98
C SER A 123 33.60 -7.55 15.21
N ASN A 124 32.59 -6.90 14.64
CA ASN A 124 31.19 -7.08 15.05
C ASN A 124 30.28 -7.80 14.05
N SER A 125 30.81 -8.28 12.91
CA SER A 125 30.00 -8.87 11.83
C SER A 125 28.86 -7.95 11.37
N SER A 126 29.06 -6.63 11.45
CA SER A 126 28.14 -5.59 11.00
C SER A 126 28.55 -5.04 9.63
N GLU A 127 27.61 -4.40 8.93
CA GLU A 127 27.82 -3.81 7.59
C GLU A 127 27.45 -2.32 7.57
N TYR A 128 27.69 -1.60 8.67
CA TYR A 128 27.34 -0.19 8.75
C TYR A 128 28.13 0.63 7.73
N ILE A 129 27.43 1.50 7.00
CA ILE A 129 28.04 2.50 6.10
C ILE A 129 28.72 3.61 6.92
N ILE A 130 28.09 3.99 8.03
CA ILE A 130 28.63 4.87 9.06
C ILE A 130 27.92 4.53 10.38
N ASP A 131 28.66 4.55 11.47
CA ASP A 131 28.14 4.46 12.83
C ASP A 131 28.82 5.52 13.69
N THR A 132 28.02 6.41 14.26
CA THR A 132 28.48 7.52 15.10
C THR A 132 28.32 7.24 16.61
N ARG A 133 27.79 6.08 17.02
CA ARG A 133 27.46 5.80 18.43
C ARG A 133 28.71 5.84 19.33
N LEU A 134 29.81 5.24 18.87
CA LEU A 134 31.11 5.28 19.58
C LEU A 134 31.63 6.69 19.89
N PHE A 135 31.19 7.69 19.13
CA PHE A 135 31.60 9.09 19.25
C PHE A 135 30.68 9.91 20.15
N LEU A 136 29.45 9.44 20.36
CA LEU A 136 28.36 10.23 20.94
C LEU A 136 27.80 9.64 22.23
N LYS A 137 28.10 8.37 22.53
CA LYS A 137 27.47 7.62 23.61
C LYS A 137 28.52 6.90 24.45
N HIS A 138 28.39 7.02 25.76
CA HIS A 138 29.21 6.26 26.70
C HIS A 138 28.80 4.78 26.73
N ASN A 139 29.71 3.93 27.22
CA ASN A 139 29.51 2.50 27.45
C ASN A 139 29.21 1.65 26.21
N ILE A 140 29.36 2.19 25.00
CA ILE A 140 29.06 1.46 23.75
C ILE A 140 29.87 0.16 23.65
N PHE A 141 31.10 0.15 24.18
CA PHE A 141 31.96 -1.04 24.27
C PHE A 141 31.33 -2.25 25.01
N LYS A 142 30.21 -2.06 25.73
CA LYS A 142 29.47 -3.18 26.36
C LYS A 142 28.63 -3.98 25.36
N ILE A 143 28.18 -3.32 24.27
CA ILE A 143 27.29 -3.91 23.27
C ILE A 143 27.97 -4.14 21.91
N ILE A 144 29.21 -3.68 21.75
CA ILE A 144 30.05 -3.97 20.57
C ILE A 144 31.47 -4.37 20.99
N ASP A 145 32.10 -5.24 20.22
CA ASP A 145 33.50 -5.59 20.32
C ASP A 145 34.40 -4.46 19.78
N VAL A 146 35.31 -3.97 20.61
CA VAL A 146 36.24 -2.88 20.30
C VAL A 146 37.69 -3.35 20.13
N GLU A 147 37.95 -4.65 19.99
CA GLU A 147 39.32 -5.20 19.87
C GLU A 147 40.11 -4.57 18.71
N SER A 148 39.51 -4.49 17.51
CA SER A 148 40.15 -3.88 16.35
C SER A 148 40.47 -2.39 16.55
N LEU A 149 39.65 -1.68 17.33
CA LEU A 149 39.86 -0.28 17.66
C LEU A 149 41.01 -0.09 18.65
N LYS A 150 41.12 -0.97 19.64
CA LYS A 150 42.24 -0.98 20.60
C LYS A 150 43.58 -1.21 19.93
N LEU A 151 43.64 -2.10 18.93
CA LEU A 151 44.87 -2.38 18.18
C LEU A 151 45.37 -1.15 17.40
N GLU A 152 44.46 -0.26 16.98
CA GLU A 152 44.75 0.94 16.20
C GLU A 152 44.75 2.22 17.04
N GLU A 153 44.63 2.13 18.38
CA GLU A 153 44.46 3.27 19.29
C GLU A 153 45.53 4.35 19.08
N GLU A 154 46.82 3.97 18.98
CA GLU A 154 47.91 4.93 18.79
C GLU A 154 47.74 5.77 17.52
N ARG A 155 47.33 5.13 16.41
CA ARG A 155 47.09 5.80 15.12
C ARG A 155 45.86 6.68 15.17
N VAL A 156 44.80 6.22 15.84
CA VAL A 156 43.57 7.01 16.05
C VAL A 156 43.89 8.27 16.86
N VAL A 157 44.64 8.13 17.95
CA VAL A 157 45.10 9.26 18.79
C VAL A 157 45.98 10.23 18.01
N GLU A 158 46.83 9.75 17.11
CA GLU A 158 47.61 10.62 16.23
C GLU A 158 46.73 11.40 15.26
N TYR A 159 45.76 10.75 14.62
CA TYR A 159 44.83 11.40 13.70
C TYR A 159 43.91 12.41 14.41
N LEU A 160 43.48 12.14 15.64
CA LEU A 160 42.67 13.07 16.43
C LEU A 160 43.39 14.41 16.69
N LYS A 161 44.72 14.47 16.64
CA LYS A 161 45.49 15.71 16.86
C LYS A 161 45.44 16.68 15.68
N ILE A 162 45.07 16.22 14.50
CA ILE A 162 45.01 17.06 13.29
C ILE A 162 43.62 17.70 13.07
N ILE A 163 42.64 17.38 13.93
CA ILE A 163 41.31 17.97 13.92
C ILE A 163 41.25 19.03 15.03
N ASP A 164 41.17 20.29 14.63
CA ASP A 164 41.04 21.45 15.53
C ASP A 164 39.79 22.24 15.15
N ILE A 165 38.71 22.05 15.91
CA ILE A 165 37.41 22.68 15.66
C ILE A 165 36.62 22.78 16.97
N ASP A 166 35.84 23.85 17.12
CA ASP A 166 35.05 24.09 18.33
C ASP A 166 34.04 22.95 18.57
N GLY A 167 33.96 22.50 19.83
CA GLY A 167 33.08 21.41 20.27
C GLY A 167 33.61 19.97 20.05
N PHE A 168 34.75 19.76 19.39
CA PHE A 168 35.23 18.40 19.06
C PHE A 168 35.84 17.63 20.25
N GLU A 169 36.32 18.33 21.29
CA GLU A 169 36.98 17.68 22.43
C GLU A 169 36.07 16.70 23.18
N GLN A 170 34.75 16.94 23.22
CA GLN A 170 33.79 16.00 23.83
C GLN A 170 33.67 14.71 23.03
N ILE A 171 33.58 14.82 21.70
CA ILE A 171 33.50 13.67 20.78
C ILE A 171 34.76 12.81 20.87
N LYS A 172 35.92 13.48 20.85
CA LYS A 172 37.22 12.85 21.02
C LYS A 172 37.32 12.10 22.34
N LYS A 173 36.89 12.73 23.44
CA LYS A 173 36.89 12.09 24.76
C LYS A 173 35.99 10.86 24.78
N CYS A 174 34.76 10.95 24.28
CA CYS A 174 33.81 9.84 24.27
C CYS A 174 34.33 8.64 23.45
N LEU A 175 34.93 8.89 22.27
CA LEU A 175 35.56 7.83 21.49
C LEU A 175 36.67 7.13 22.27
N LEU A 176 37.60 7.89 22.87
CA LEU A 176 38.72 7.32 23.61
C LEU A 176 38.26 6.55 24.85
N ASP A 177 37.26 7.07 25.57
CA ASP A 177 36.67 6.41 26.72
C ASP A 177 36.05 5.05 26.32
N ASN A 178 35.41 4.96 25.15
CA ASN A 178 34.90 3.68 24.63
C ASN A 178 36.03 2.72 24.21
N ILE A 179 37.06 3.20 23.50
CA ILE A 179 38.21 2.36 23.11
C ILE A 179 38.91 1.78 24.35
N GLN A 180 39.02 2.59 25.41
CA GLN A 180 39.66 2.22 26.67
C GLN A 180 38.72 1.49 27.64
N GLU A 181 37.47 1.23 27.23
CA GLU A 181 36.44 0.55 28.04
C GLU A 181 36.21 1.23 29.40
N LEU A 182 36.25 2.56 29.44
CA LEU A 182 35.98 3.33 30.64
C LEU A 182 34.47 3.28 30.94
N ALA A 183 34.11 2.50 31.96
CA ALA A 183 32.71 2.36 32.38
C ALA A 183 32.18 3.63 33.07
N TYR A 184 31.12 4.19 32.51
CA TYR A 184 30.33 5.26 33.12
C TYR A 184 29.23 4.67 34.03
N PRO A 185 29.06 5.19 35.25
CA PRO A 185 28.04 4.72 36.18
C PRO A 185 26.63 5.14 35.74
N VAL A 186 25.63 4.45 36.27
CA VAL A 186 24.20 4.77 36.10
C VAL A 186 23.91 6.23 36.47
N SER A 187 23.28 6.99 35.57
CA SER A 187 22.62 8.26 35.93
C SER A 187 21.10 8.10 35.91
N ILE A 188 20.49 8.19 37.08
CA ILE A 188 19.02 8.14 37.22
C ILE A 188 18.36 9.53 37.22
N GLU A 189 19.16 10.59 37.14
CA GLU A 189 18.67 11.96 37.32
C GLU A 189 17.66 12.36 36.25
N ILE A 190 17.92 12.01 34.99
CA ILE A 190 17.02 12.33 33.86
C ILE A 190 15.66 11.66 34.03
N PHE A 191 15.62 10.40 34.47
CA PHE A 191 14.37 9.68 34.70
C PHE A 191 13.60 10.27 35.88
N LYS A 192 14.29 10.63 36.98
CA LYS A 192 13.66 11.28 38.14
C LYS A 192 13.08 12.65 37.80
N GLN A 193 13.80 13.48 37.05
CA GLN A 193 13.32 14.78 36.58
C GLN A 193 12.08 14.65 35.68
N ASN A 194 11.97 13.56 34.93
CA ASN A 194 10.89 13.29 33.99
C ASN A 194 9.87 12.24 34.48
N THR A 195 9.84 11.93 35.79
CA THR A 195 8.99 10.86 36.36
C THR A 195 7.53 10.94 35.90
N ASN A 196 6.93 12.13 35.92
CA ASN A 196 5.52 12.32 35.55
C ASN A 196 5.25 12.13 34.06
N THR A 197 6.27 12.27 33.21
CA THR A 197 6.19 12.05 31.77
C THR A 197 6.31 10.56 31.47
N ILE A 198 7.26 9.89 32.12
CA ILE A 198 7.58 8.46 31.94
C ILE A 198 6.50 7.58 32.57
N ILE A 199 6.17 7.82 33.83
CA ILE A 199 5.09 7.13 34.54
C ILE A 199 3.79 7.91 34.31
N SER A 200 3.31 7.84 33.06
CA SER A 200 2.06 8.45 32.64
C SER A 200 1.16 7.43 31.95
N ALA A 201 -0.15 7.67 31.99
CA ALA A 201 -1.10 6.75 31.39
C ALA A 201 -0.94 6.59 29.87
N ASN A 202 -0.24 7.54 29.22
CA ASN A 202 -0.02 7.56 27.78
C ASN A 202 1.46 7.71 27.42
N ALA A 203 2.35 7.12 28.22
CA ALA A 203 3.80 7.20 28.05
C ALA A 203 4.30 6.63 26.72
N PHE A 204 3.60 5.65 26.15
CA PHE A 204 3.96 5.01 24.87
C PHE A 204 3.07 5.51 23.74
N ASN A 205 3.18 6.81 23.45
CA ASN A 205 2.49 7.46 22.35
C ASN A 205 3.39 8.52 21.70
N HIS A 206 4.58 8.07 21.31
CA HIS A 206 5.65 8.91 20.75
C HIS A 206 6.08 10.03 21.71
N THR A 207 6.27 9.67 22.97
CA THR A 207 6.69 10.62 24.01
C THR A 207 8.16 10.95 23.84
N PHE A 208 8.45 12.23 23.67
CA PHE A 208 9.80 12.74 23.47
C PHE A 208 10.33 13.35 24.77
N ILE A 209 11.51 12.89 25.17
CA ILE A 209 12.33 13.50 26.21
C ILE A 209 13.67 13.83 25.53
N GLU A 210 14.12 15.07 25.67
CA GLU A 210 15.36 15.55 25.06
C GLU A 210 16.55 14.76 25.62
N LEU A 211 17.38 14.22 24.72
CA LEU A 211 18.58 13.49 25.07
C LEU A 211 19.66 14.49 25.53
N PRO A 212 20.27 14.29 26.71
CA PRO A 212 21.45 15.04 27.11
C PRO A 212 22.60 14.81 26.12
N SER A 213 23.48 15.80 25.99
CA SER A 213 24.71 15.68 25.20
C SER A 213 25.70 14.66 25.79
N ASP A 214 25.59 14.37 27.09
CA ASP A 214 26.43 13.45 27.84
C ASP A 214 25.55 12.29 28.33
N VAL A 215 25.38 11.27 27.49
CA VAL A 215 24.43 10.17 27.72
C VAL A 215 25.05 8.82 27.35
N SER A 216 24.73 7.81 28.14
CA SER A 216 25.10 6.42 27.86
C SER A 216 24.09 5.75 26.91
N TRP A 217 24.50 4.68 26.23
CA TRP A 217 23.55 3.93 25.38
C TRP A 217 22.42 3.32 26.21
N GLU A 218 22.69 2.95 27.46
CA GLU A 218 21.70 2.39 28.37
C GLU A 218 20.55 3.39 28.62
N GLU A 219 20.89 4.66 28.83
CA GLU A 219 19.93 5.72 29.07
C GLU A 219 19.16 6.07 27.79
N GLU A 220 19.83 6.15 26.65
CA GLU A 220 19.21 6.42 25.37
C GLU A 220 18.18 5.36 25.00
N TYR A 221 18.48 4.07 25.18
CA TYR A 221 17.56 3.00 24.83
C TYR A 221 16.25 3.09 25.62
N ILE A 222 16.30 3.42 26.92
CA ILE A 222 15.07 3.61 27.72
C ILE A 222 14.27 4.83 27.21
N LEU A 223 14.93 5.92 26.86
CA LEU A 223 14.26 7.10 26.33
C LEU A 223 13.68 6.85 24.92
N ASP A 224 14.36 6.06 24.10
CA ASP A 224 13.88 5.62 22.79
C ASP A 224 12.67 4.70 22.91
N MET A 225 12.63 3.83 23.91
CA MET A 225 11.45 3.01 24.22
C MET A 225 10.20 3.83 24.56
N LEU A 226 10.31 5.13 24.87
CA LEU A 226 9.16 6.03 25.04
C LEU A 226 8.72 6.71 23.74
N LYS A 227 9.60 6.78 22.74
CA LYS A 227 9.32 7.38 21.42
C LYS A 227 8.43 6.51 20.54
N ILE A 228 8.11 5.29 20.96
CA ILE A 228 7.21 4.40 20.22
C ILE A 228 5.75 4.62 20.61
N SER A 229 4.83 4.05 19.83
CA SER A 229 3.44 3.85 20.24
C SER A 229 3.14 2.36 20.37
N ILE A 230 2.38 2.00 21.41
CA ILE A 230 1.89 0.62 21.59
C ILE A 230 0.45 0.56 21.12
N ARG A 231 0.18 -0.21 20.08
CA ARG A 231 -1.18 -0.40 19.52
C ARG A 231 -1.30 -1.79 18.92
N ASN A 232 -2.48 -2.41 19.03
CA ASN A 232 -2.78 -3.73 18.47
C ASN A 232 -1.73 -4.82 18.80
N HIS A 233 -1.22 -4.85 20.04
CA HIS A 233 -0.16 -5.78 20.48
C HIS A 233 1.21 -5.59 19.84
N GLU A 234 1.43 -4.49 19.12
CA GLU A 234 2.67 -4.20 18.41
C GLU A 234 3.29 -2.88 18.87
N ILE A 235 4.61 -2.79 18.69
CA ILE A 235 5.39 -1.57 18.84
C ILE A 235 5.42 -0.88 17.49
N VAL A 236 4.92 0.36 17.46
CA VAL A 236 4.91 1.22 16.28
C VAL A 236 6.00 2.29 16.46
N PRO A 237 7.09 2.26 15.68
CA PRO A 237 8.13 3.28 15.74
C PRO A 237 7.62 4.64 15.24
N VAL A 238 8.38 5.73 15.49
CA VAL A 238 8.02 7.07 14.99
C VAL A 238 8.02 7.10 13.46
N SER A 239 9.00 6.42 12.88
CA SER A 239 9.15 6.29 11.43
C SER A 239 9.87 4.99 11.09
N GLU A 240 9.63 4.48 9.90
CA GLU A 240 10.34 3.34 9.34
C GLU A 240 10.71 3.66 7.89
N PHE A 241 11.97 3.46 7.53
CA PHE A 241 12.49 3.71 6.19
C PHE A 241 13.34 2.53 5.75
N ASN A 242 12.98 1.92 4.62
CA ASN A 242 13.69 0.75 4.05
C ASN A 242 13.87 -0.42 5.05
N GLY A 243 12.86 -0.67 5.89
CA GLY A 243 12.88 -1.74 6.91
C GLY A 243 13.70 -1.42 8.17
N ILE A 244 14.23 -0.20 8.28
CA ILE A 244 14.91 0.27 9.49
C ILE A 244 13.98 1.23 10.22
N SER A 245 13.71 0.93 11.49
CA SER A 245 12.85 1.74 12.35
C SER A 245 13.64 2.82 13.08
N ASN A 246 12.98 3.94 13.38
CA ASN A 246 13.49 4.97 14.27
C ASN A 246 12.45 5.24 15.39
N PRO A 247 12.77 4.96 16.66
CA PRO A 247 13.98 4.26 17.12
C PRO A 247 14.09 2.83 16.56
N ASP A 248 15.31 2.28 16.48
CA ASP A 248 15.55 0.94 15.97
C ASP A 248 15.17 -0.12 17.02
N THR A 249 13.97 -0.66 16.87
CA THR A 249 13.40 -1.62 17.82
C THR A 249 14.05 -3.00 17.74
N SER A 250 14.78 -3.30 16.67
CA SER A 250 15.47 -4.59 16.48
C SER A 250 16.62 -4.79 17.49
N LEU A 251 17.15 -3.71 18.04
CA LEU A 251 18.23 -3.70 19.01
C LEU A 251 17.77 -4.08 20.43
N TRP A 252 16.47 -4.10 20.69
CA TRP A 252 15.91 -4.33 22.03
C TRP A 252 15.69 -5.81 22.33
N THR A 253 16.74 -6.61 22.15
CA THR A 253 16.69 -8.06 22.39
C THR A 253 16.37 -8.40 23.85
N GLU A 254 15.90 -9.61 24.13
CA GLU A 254 15.61 -10.04 25.50
C GLU A 254 16.85 -9.96 26.41
N ASP A 255 18.05 -10.22 25.85
CA ASP A 255 19.32 -10.11 26.57
C ASP A 255 19.66 -8.65 26.90
N ILE A 256 19.48 -7.72 25.94
CA ILE A 256 19.70 -6.29 26.17
C ILE A 256 18.71 -5.75 27.21
N ILE A 257 17.43 -6.11 27.14
CA ILE A 257 16.46 -5.69 28.15
C ILE A 257 16.86 -6.21 29.54
N ARG A 258 17.34 -7.46 29.65
CA ARG A 258 17.83 -8.00 30.93
C ARG A 258 19.04 -7.22 31.45
N GLU A 259 19.99 -6.89 30.58
CA GLU A 259 21.15 -6.08 30.93
C GLU A 259 20.75 -4.69 31.43
N LEU A 260 19.80 -4.02 30.76
CA LEU A 260 19.26 -2.74 31.20
C LEU A 260 18.57 -2.84 32.57
N GLN A 261 17.82 -3.92 32.82
CA GLN A 261 17.20 -4.16 34.13
C GLN A 261 18.26 -4.30 35.23
N GLU A 262 19.35 -5.05 34.95
CA GLU A 262 20.49 -5.21 35.86
C GLU A 262 21.33 -3.93 36.00
N PHE A 263 21.34 -3.05 35.00
CA PHE A 263 22.06 -1.79 35.07
C PHE A 263 21.33 -0.78 35.97
N PHE A 264 20.04 -0.53 35.75
CA PHE A 264 19.32 0.56 36.44
C PHE A 264 18.76 0.21 37.83
N HIS A 265 18.12 -0.96 38.00
CA HIS A 265 17.44 -1.34 39.24
C HIS A 265 16.54 -0.23 39.85
N ASP A 266 15.72 0.45 39.04
CA ASP A 266 14.88 1.58 39.45
C ASP A 266 13.43 1.44 38.96
N GLU A 267 12.46 1.81 39.81
CA GLU A 267 11.03 1.65 39.56
C GLU A 267 10.54 2.40 38.29
N ILE A 268 11.15 3.54 37.95
CA ILE A 268 10.80 4.33 36.76
C ILE A 268 11.25 3.59 35.50
N THR A 269 12.46 3.05 35.52
CA THR A 269 13.01 2.29 34.39
C THR A 269 12.32 0.93 34.24
N ASP A 270 11.97 0.26 35.34
CA ASP A 270 11.26 -1.01 35.33
C ASP A 270 9.87 -0.87 34.69
N PHE A 271 9.18 0.25 34.93
CA PHE A 271 7.91 0.55 34.25
C PHE A 271 8.05 0.51 32.72
N VAL A 272 9.14 1.05 32.17
CA VAL A 272 9.41 1.04 30.73
C VAL A 272 9.82 -0.35 30.26
N LEU A 273 10.86 -0.91 30.87
CA LEU A 273 11.50 -2.16 30.44
C LEU A 273 10.53 -3.35 30.51
N GLU A 274 9.78 -3.49 31.60
CA GLU A 274 8.82 -4.60 31.74
C GLU A 274 7.64 -4.46 30.78
N THR A 275 7.21 -3.23 30.48
CA THR A 275 6.14 -2.98 29.50
C THR A 275 6.58 -3.37 28.10
N ILE A 276 7.77 -2.94 27.68
CA ILE A 276 8.33 -3.30 26.38
C ILE A 276 8.58 -4.81 26.29
N ALA A 277 9.12 -5.43 27.34
CA ALA A 277 9.34 -6.87 27.39
C ALA A 277 8.03 -7.67 27.28
N TYR A 278 6.95 -7.19 27.89
CA TYR A 278 5.64 -7.83 27.80
C TYR A 278 5.03 -7.72 26.39
N VAL A 279 5.12 -6.53 25.76
CA VAL A 279 4.58 -6.33 24.40
C VAL A 279 5.40 -7.06 23.34
N THR A 280 6.72 -7.09 23.48
CA THR A 280 7.61 -7.67 22.47
C THR A 280 7.75 -9.19 22.62
N TYR A 281 7.94 -9.67 23.86
CA TYR A 281 8.32 -11.06 24.13
C TYR A 281 7.30 -11.84 24.97
N ARG A 282 6.16 -11.21 25.34
CA ARG A 282 5.17 -11.79 26.28
C ARG A 282 5.79 -12.22 27.62
N LYS A 283 6.90 -11.59 28.01
CA LYS A 283 7.56 -11.80 29.31
C LYS A 283 6.63 -11.37 30.43
N GLU A 284 6.66 -12.11 31.54
CA GLU A 284 5.75 -11.83 32.65
C GLU A 284 6.13 -10.51 33.35
N MET A 285 5.21 -9.55 33.34
CA MET A 285 5.31 -8.29 34.09
C MET A 285 5.21 -8.55 35.61
N SER A 286 5.88 -7.71 36.40
CA SER A 286 5.80 -7.73 37.86
C SER A 286 4.45 -7.23 38.37
N GLU A 287 4.11 -7.56 39.62
CA GLU A 287 2.89 -7.01 40.24
C GLU A 287 2.97 -5.49 40.40
N ASN A 288 4.17 -4.93 40.59
CA ASN A 288 4.37 -3.50 40.80
C ASN A 288 4.03 -2.72 39.52
N VAL A 289 4.61 -3.09 38.38
CA VAL A 289 4.34 -2.41 37.09
C VAL A 289 2.88 -2.60 36.66
N MET A 290 2.31 -3.80 36.87
CA MET A 290 0.86 -4.01 36.63
C MET A 290 -0.02 -3.09 37.47
N LEU A 291 0.29 -2.93 38.76
CA LEU A 291 -0.46 -2.04 39.64
C LEU A 291 -0.26 -0.57 39.28
N GLU A 292 0.89 -0.21 38.73
CA GLU A 292 1.18 1.15 38.26
C GLU A 292 0.33 1.51 37.03
N HIS A 293 0.20 0.62 36.05
CA HIS A 293 -0.76 0.81 34.96
C HIS A 293 -2.21 0.91 35.46
N VAL A 294 -2.59 0.11 36.45
CA VAL A 294 -3.91 0.20 37.09
C VAL A 294 -4.12 1.55 37.77
N ARG A 295 -3.12 2.05 38.51
CA ARG A 295 -3.15 3.38 39.15
C ARG A 295 -3.39 4.49 38.13
N LEU A 296 -2.60 4.46 37.06
CA LEU A 296 -2.68 5.42 35.96
C LEU A 296 -4.05 5.38 35.28
N MET A 297 -4.58 4.17 35.06
CA MET A 297 -5.92 4.01 34.46
C MET A 297 -7.06 4.49 35.34
N ILE A 298 -7.00 4.31 36.66
CA ILE A 298 -8.00 4.88 37.58
C ILE A 298 -8.05 6.41 37.39
N GLY A 299 -6.89 7.08 37.34
CA GLY A 299 -6.80 8.51 37.10
C GLY A 299 -7.43 8.93 35.76
N VAL A 300 -7.20 8.16 34.70
CA VAL A 300 -7.81 8.39 33.38
C VAL A 300 -9.32 8.20 33.42
N ILE A 301 -9.82 7.11 34.01
CA ILE A 301 -11.27 6.82 34.04
C ILE A 301 -12.03 7.93 34.79
N VAL A 302 -11.49 8.37 35.93
CA VAL A 302 -12.10 9.42 36.75
C VAL A 302 -12.10 10.77 36.03
N SER A 303 -11.04 11.08 35.28
CA SER A 303 -10.93 12.35 34.54
C SER A 303 -11.65 12.35 33.18
N ALA A 304 -11.88 11.18 32.58
CA ALA A 304 -12.41 11.06 31.22
C ALA A 304 -13.85 11.57 31.05
N ASN A 305 -14.61 11.73 32.15
CA ASN A 305 -16.01 12.23 32.17
C ASN A 305 -16.87 11.71 30.99
N GLU A 306 -16.85 10.39 30.78
CA GLU A 306 -17.58 9.67 29.71
C GLU A 306 -17.12 9.92 28.26
N LYS A 307 -15.92 10.49 28.03
CA LYS A 307 -15.34 10.67 26.68
C LYS A 307 -14.48 9.48 26.26
N ILE A 308 -14.91 8.76 25.22
CA ILE A 308 -14.22 7.55 24.71
C ILE A 308 -12.77 7.81 24.29
N ASN A 309 -12.48 8.96 23.67
CA ASN A 309 -11.13 9.30 23.21
C ASN A 309 -10.15 9.49 24.36
N GLN A 310 -10.65 9.82 25.56
CA GLN A 310 -9.80 10.02 26.74
C GLN A 310 -9.42 8.70 27.41
N LEU A 311 -10.11 7.58 27.10
CA LEU A 311 -9.76 6.24 27.60
C LEU A 311 -8.69 5.55 26.77
N ARG A 312 -8.50 5.92 25.51
CA ARG A 312 -7.52 5.29 24.61
C ARG A 312 -6.13 5.86 24.87
N CYS A 313 -5.38 5.22 25.75
CA CYS A 313 -4.00 5.53 26.08
C CYS A 313 -3.17 4.25 26.23
N SER A 314 -1.84 4.39 26.29
CA SER A 314 -0.95 3.22 26.38
C SER A 314 -1.27 2.29 27.56
N SER A 315 -1.58 2.81 28.75
CA SER A 315 -1.95 1.97 29.90
C SER A 315 -3.26 1.20 29.68
N PHE A 316 -4.21 1.74 28.90
CA PHE A 316 -5.44 1.02 28.55
C PHE A 316 -5.17 -0.13 27.60
N GLU A 317 -4.30 0.08 26.62
CA GLU A 317 -3.83 -0.97 25.70
C GLU A 317 -3.16 -2.10 26.48
N ILE A 318 -2.19 -1.80 27.36
CA ILE A 318 -1.51 -2.79 28.20
C ILE A 318 -2.50 -3.57 29.08
N ILE A 319 -3.43 -2.87 29.75
CA ILE A 319 -4.46 -3.55 30.56
C ILE A 319 -5.35 -4.44 29.70
N SER A 320 -5.74 -3.98 28.51
CA SER A 320 -6.53 -4.77 27.56
C SER A 320 -5.79 -6.06 27.18
N TYR A 321 -4.49 -5.97 26.89
CA TYR A 321 -3.65 -7.14 26.56
C TYR A 321 -3.56 -8.11 27.74
N LEU A 322 -3.37 -7.60 28.96
CA LEU A 322 -3.34 -8.40 30.18
C LEU A 322 -4.68 -9.15 30.44
N PHE A 323 -5.83 -8.56 30.05
CA PHE A 323 -7.12 -9.24 30.07
C PHE A 323 -7.21 -10.33 29.01
N GLU A 324 -6.79 -10.03 27.78
CA GLU A 324 -6.81 -10.99 26.67
C GLU A 324 -5.96 -12.22 26.94
N ASP A 325 -4.77 -12.02 27.51
CA ASP A 325 -3.80 -13.06 27.87
C ASP A 325 -4.11 -13.73 29.22
N LYS A 326 -5.15 -13.26 29.92
CA LYS A 326 -5.57 -13.73 31.27
C LYS A 326 -4.48 -13.56 32.34
N LYS A 327 -3.50 -12.68 32.13
CA LYS A 327 -2.38 -12.40 33.04
C LYS A 327 -2.76 -11.46 34.18
N ILE A 328 -3.76 -10.59 33.98
CA ILE A 328 -4.27 -9.64 34.98
C ILE A 328 -4.77 -10.33 36.28
N ASN A 329 -5.08 -11.62 36.22
CA ASN A 329 -5.58 -12.39 37.37
C ASN A 329 -4.63 -12.42 38.57
N LYS A 330 -3.32 -12.23 38.35
CA LYS A 330 -2.30 -12.15 39.41
C LYS A 330 -2.61 -11.06 40.43
N ILE A 331 -3.13 -9.92 39.98
CA ILE A 331 -3.49 -8.77 40.83
C ILE A 331 -4.99 -8.69 41.15
N SER A 332 -5.80 -9.70 40.77
CA SER A 332 -7.27 -9.67 40.88
C SER A 332 -7.81 -9.48 42.30
N ARG A 333 -7.02 -9.81 43.33
CA ARG A 333 -7.36 -9.63 44.75
C ARG A 333 -6.88 -8.31 45.35
N LYS A 334 -6.10 -7.52 44.61
CA LYS A 334 -5.56 -6.24 45.07
C LYS A 334 -6.66 -5.18 45.05
N ALA A 335 -6.67 -4.29 46.05
CA ALA A 335 -7.71 -3.27 46.21
C ALA A 335 -7.81 -2.34 44.98
N MET A 336 -6.67 -1.91 44.44
CA MET A 336 -6.61 -1.01 43.27
C MET A 336 -7.20 -1.64 42.01
N TYR A 337 -6.96 -2.93 41.78
CA TYR A 337 -7.59 -3.64 40.65
C TYR A 337 -9.12 -3.61 40.79
N ILE A 338 -9.64 -3.92 41.98
CA ILE A 338 -11.08 -3.93 42.24
C ILE A 338 -11.67 -2.52 42.06
N GLU A 339 -10.94 -1.49 42.47
CA GLU A 339 -11.32 -0.09 42.28
C GLU A 339 -11.41 0.27 40.79
N MET A 340 -10.40 -0.05 39.99
CA MET A 340 -10.41 0.19 38.54
C MET A 340 -11.63 -0.47 37.85
N ILE A 341 -11.95 -1.72 38.21
CA ILE A 341 -13.14 -2.39 37.68
C ILE A 341 -14.42 -1.67 38.07
N LYS A 342 -14.53 -1.21 39.34
CA LYS A 342 -15.69 -0.43 39.78
C LYS A 342 -15.81 0.89 39.02
N GLU A 343 -14.70 1.60 38.80
CA GLU A 343 -14.72 2.85 38.02
C GLU A 343 -15.15 2.61 36.56
N PHE A 344 -14.62 1.58 35.90
CA PHE A 344 -15.11 1.19 34.57
C PHE A 344 -16.61 0.86 34.56
N GLN A 345 -17.11 0.21 35.61
CA GLN A 345 -18.51 -0.20 35.72
C GLN A 345 -19.47 0.95 36.04
N LYS A 346 -18.99 2.12 36.47
CA LYS A 346 -19.81 3.33 36.63
C LYS A 346 -20.20 3.97 35.30
N ASN A 347 -19.43 3.71 34.24
CA ASN A 347 -19.66 4.34 32.94
C ASN A 347 -20.95 3.81 32.28
N LYS A 348 -21.79 4.74 31.81
CA LYS A 348 -23.09 4.42 31.18
C LYS A 348 -23.10 4.60 29.67
N GLU A 349 -22.04 5.18 29.09
CA GLU A 349 -21.98 5.49 27.67
C GLU A 349 -21.82 4.20 26.85
N PRO A 350 -22.77 3.85 25.96
CA PRO A 350 -22.75 2.57 25.24
C PRO A 350 -21.49 2.35 24.40
N GLN A 351 -20.91 3.42 23.86
CA GLN A 351 -19.67 3.35 23.08
C GLN A 351 -18.49 2.89 23.95
N ILE A 352 -18.39 3.40 25.18
CA ILE A 352 -17.35 3.01 26.15
C ILE A 352 -17.59 1.58 26.61
N ILE A 353 -18.83 1.23 26.96
CA ILE A 353 -19.18 -0.14 27.37
C ILE A 353 -18.83 -1.14 26.25
N GLY A 354 -19.11 -0.79 25.00
CA GLY A 354 -18.74 -1.58 23.83
C GLY A 354 -17.22 -1.76 23.67
N LEU A 355 -16.44 -0.71 23.91
CA LEU A 355 -14.98 -0.77 23.92
C LEU A 355 -14.46 -1.73 25.00
N LEU A 356 -14.98 -1.63 26.23
CA LEU A 356 -14.62 -2.53 27.34
C LEU A 356 -14.96 -3.99 27.02
N GLN A 357 -16.14 -4.24 26.43
CA GLN A 357 -16.54 -5.59 26.01
C GLN A 357 -15.57 -6.18 24.96
N LYS A 358 -15.19 -5.37 23.96
CA LYS A 358 -14.28 -5.79 22.89
C LYS A 358 -12.94 -6.26 23.47
N ASN A 359 -12.43 -5.56 24.48
CA ASN A 359 -11.16 -5.84 25.15
C ASN A 359 -11.28 -6.81 26.34
N LYS A 360 -12.40 -7.56 26.43
CA LYS A 360 -12.67 -8.57 27.47
C LYS A 360 -12.62 -8.03 28.92
N ILE A 361 -12.77 -6.72 29.11
CA ILE A 361 -12.84 -6.11 30.44
C ILE A 361 -14.22 -6.43 31.07
N PRO A 362 -14.28 -6.89 32.34
CA PRO A 362 -15.52 -7.31 32.98
C PRO A 362 -16.58 -6.20 33.09
N LEU A 363 -17.70 -6.40 32.40
CA LEU A 363 -18.89 -5.54 32.49
C LEU A 363 -19.83 -5.96 33.63
N SER A 364 -20.51 -4.97 34.23
CA SER A 364 -21.63 -5.22 35.12
C SER A 364 -22.84 -5.79 34.37
N ARG A 365 -23.81 -6.36 35.09
CA ARG A 365 -25.07 -6.84 34.47
C ARG A 365 -25.84 -5.70 33.80
N GLU A 366 -25.90 -4.54 34.46
CA GLU A 366 -26.58 -3.34 33.96
C GLU A 366 -25.94 -2.83 32.66
N GLN A 367 -24.61 -2.81 32.59
CA GLN A 367 -23.89 -2.42 31.38
C GLN A 367 -24.16 -3.37 30.21
N LYS A 368 -24.21 -4.68 30.45
CA LYS A 368 -24.55 -5.67 29.42
C LYS A 368 -25.98 -5.49 28.88
N GLU A 369 -26.93 -5.21 29.78
CA GLU A 369 -28.32 -4.95 29.42
C GLU A 369 -28.45 -3.62 28.64
N ALA A 370 -27.79 -2.56 29.08
CA ALA A 370 -27.77 -1.25 28.42
C ALA A 370 -27.13 -1.32 27.03
N LEU A 371 -26.00 -2.02 26.87
CA LEU A 371 -25.33 -2.17 25.58
C LEU A 371 -26.21 -2.96 24.58
N LYS A 372 -26.86 -4.03 25.05
CA LYS A 372 -27.82 -4.79 24.25
C LYS A 372 -28.97 -3.89 23.78
N GLN A 373 -29.56 -3.12 24.69
CA GLN A 373 -30.64 -2.20 24.35
C GLN A 373 -30.18 -1.13 23.35
N PHE A 374 -28.99 -0.56 23.52
CA PHE A 374 -28.44 0.42 22.59
C PHE A 374 -28.31 -0.13 21.17
N TYR A 375 -27.80 -1.36 21.00
CA TYR A 375 -27.72 -2.00 19.69
C TYR A 375 -29.10 -2.34 19.13
N ASP A 376 -30.01 -2.81 19.97
CA ASP A 376 -31.38 -3.12 19.57
C ASP A 376 -32.13 -1.87 19.09
N GLU A 377 -31.81 -0.68 19.61
CA GLU A 377 -32.46 0.58 19.29
C GLU A 377 -31.81 1.40 18.17
N GLN A 378 -30.71 0.95 17.57
CA GLN A 378 -30.00 1.68 16.50
C GLN A 378 -30.90 2.06 15.32
N TYR A 379 -31.92 1.27 15.01
CA TYR A 379 -32.86 1.59 13.94
C TYR A 379 -33.64 2.89 14.18
N LYS A 380 -33.76 3.37 15.45
CA LYS A 380 -34.45 4.62 15.81
C LYS A 380 -33.68 5.88 15.43
N ILE A 381 -32.36 5.76 15.15
CA ILE A 381 -31.49 6.90 14.74
C ILE A 381 -32.07 7.64 13.53
N ILE A 382 -32.82 6.95 12.66
CA ILE A 382 -33.52 7.57 11.53
C ILE A 382 -34.39 8.77 11.94
N ASN A 383 -34.91 8.83 13.17
CA ASN A 383 -35.69 9.98 13.65
C ASN A 383 -34.85 11.27 13.70
N GLN A 384 -33.55 11.15 13.97
CA GLN A 384 -32.61 12.28 14.15
C GLN A 384 -31.94 12.71 12.84
N VAL A 385 -32.01 11.89 11.78
CA VAL A 385 -31.39 12.19 10.47
C VAL A 385 -32.04 13.41 9.82
N SER A 386 -31.34 14.53 9.66
CA SER A 386 -31.90 15.76 9.06
C SER A 386 -31.33 16.09 7.68
N GLU A 387 -30.35 15.33 7.19
CA GLU A 387 -29.63 15.61 5.95
C GLU A 387 -29.27 14.31 5.19
N PRO A 388 -29.01 14.38 3.87
CA PRO A 388 -28.69 13.20 3.04
C PRO A 388 -27.48 12.40 3.53
N SER A 389 -26.40 13.06 3.96
CA SER A 389 -25.20 12.44 4.56
C SER A 389 -25.54 11.60 5.80
N GLY A 390 -26.40 12.10 6.67
CA GLY A 390 -26.90 11.36 7.83
C GLY A 390 -27.70 10.11 7.44
N LEU A 391 -28.45 10.17 6.32
CA LEU A 391 -29.19 9.01 5.81
C LEU A 391 -28.25 7.96 5.19
N MET A 392 -27.22 8.39 4.46
CA MET A 392 -26.17 7.51 3.94
C MET A 392 -25.48 6.75 5.08
N ASN A 393 -25.06 7.45 6.15
CA ASN A 393 -24.48 6.83 7.34
C ASN A 393 -25.43 5.82 8.01
N TYR A 394 -26.74 6.12 8.03
CA TYR A 394 -27.73 5.20 8.56
C TYR A 394 -27.82 3.90 7.74
N PHE A 395 -27.74 3.99 6.40
CA PHE A 395 -27.81 2.82 5.52
C PHE A 395 -26.67 1.82 5.78
N GLU A 396 -25.51 2.27 6.21
CA GLU A 396 -24.34 1.42 6.52
C GLU A 396 -24.44 0.72 7.89
N ASN A 397 -25.33 1.18 8.78
CA ASN A 397 -25.45 0.64 10.13
C ASN A 397 -26.04 -0.78 10.13
N LYS A 398 -25.15 -1.78 10.22
CA LYS A 398 -25.52 -3.21 10.24
C LYS A 398 -26.44 -3.60 11.40
N ASN A 399 -26.40 -2.88 12.54
CA ASN A 399 -27.24 -3.18 13.69
C ASN A 399 -28.70 -2.77 13.45
N ALA A 400 -28.93 -1.65 12.75
CA ALA A 400 -30.28 -1.20 12.39
C ALA A 400 -31.05 -2.23 11.54
N VAL A 401 -30.35 -2.98 10.68
CA VAL A 401 -30.94 -3.97 9.76
C VAL A 401 -31.67 -5.10 10.51
N ARG A 402 -31.15 -5.54 11.66
CA ARG A 402 -31.68 -6.72 12.37
C ARG A 402 -32.97 -6.44 13.14
N THR A 403 -33.10 -5.25 13.70
CA THR A 403 -34.16 -4.92 14.68
C THR A 403 -35.18 -3.90 14.18
N ILE A 404 -35.01 -3.37 12.96
CA ILE A 404 -35.95 -2.43 12.37
C ILE A 404 -37.37 -3.02 12.30
N THR A 405 -38.37 -2.17 12.49
CA THR A 405 -39.79 -2.52 12.38
C THR A 405 -40.39 -1.90 11.11
N THR A 406 -41.51 -2.44 10.64
CA THR A 406 -42.23 -1.91 9.46
C THR A 406 -42.56 -0.42 9.58
N ASN A 407 -42.86 0.08 10.79
CA ASN A 407 -43.11 1.52 11.01
C ASN A 407 -41.86 2.37 10.75
N TYR A 408 -40.70 1.93 11.24
CA TYR A 408 -39.44 2.64 11.04
C TYR A 408 -38.91 2.48 9.61
N PHE A 409 -39.16 1.35 8.96
CA PHE A 409 -38.89 1.19 7.53
C PHE A 409 -39.66 2.20 6.68
N LYS A 410 -40.96 2.42 6.97
CA LYS A 410 -41.76 3.47 6.31
C LYS A 410 -41.16 4.87 6.52
N LYS A 411 -40.63 5.16 7.71
CA LYS A 411 -39.91 6.43 7.96
C LYS A 411 -38.63 6.55 7.13
N VAL A 412 -37.85 5.48 6.99
CA VAL A 412 -36.66 5.46 6.13
C VAL A 412 -37.04 5.76 4.68
N SER A 413 -38.06 5.09 4.14
CA SER A 413 -38.57 5.34 2.79
C SER A 413 -39.09 6.78 2.63
N SER A 414 -39.79 7.32 3.64
CA SER A 414 -40.25 8.71 3.65
C SER A 414 -39.10 9.70 3.62
N LYS A 415 -38.05 9.52 4.43
CA LYS A 415 -36.87 10.40 4.44
C LYS A 415 -36.08 10.31 3.15
N PHE A 416 -35.96 9.11 2.58
CA PHE A 416 -35.39 8.94 1.25
C PHE A 416 -36.14 9.80 0.22
N ASN A 417 -37.47 9.67 0.16
CA ASN A 417 -38.31 10.46 -0.77
C ASN A 417 -38.22 11.99 -0.51
N GLU A 418 -38.08 12.40 0.75
CA GLU A 418 -37.86 13.80 1.12
C GLU A 418 -36.54 14.32 0.57
N PHE A 419 -35.43 13.60 0.75
CA PHE A 419 -34.12 14.07 0.33
C PHE A 419 -33.92 14.06 -1.18
N ILE A 420 -34.46 13.07 -1.91
CA ILE A 420 -34.32 13.04 -3.37
C ILE A 420 -35.08 14.18 -4.08
N THR A 421 -36.11 14.74 -3.44
CA THR A 421 -36.90 15.83 -4.04
C THR A 421 -36.23 17.20 -3.89
N HIS A 422 -35.32 17.36 -2.93
CA HIS A 422 -34.66 18.63 -2.62
C HIS A 422 -33.20 18.72 -3.10
N ASP A 423 -32.64 17.62 -3.61
CA ASP A 423 -31.25 17.55 -4.07
C ASP A 423 -31.19 17.36 -5.59
N ASP A 424 -30.41 18.21 -6.26
CA ASP A 424 -30.10 18.17 -7.70
C ASP A 424 -28.68 17.64 -7.96
N GLY A 425 -27.94 17.27 -6.92
CA GLY A 425 -26.50 17.02 -6.99
C GLY A 425 -26.08 15.58 -7.24
N ILE A 426 -24.77 15.42 -7.48
CA ILE A 426 -24.08 14.14 -7.70
C ILE A 426 -24.28 13.14 -6.54
N MET A 427 -24.50 13.64 -5.32
CA MET A 427 -24.76 12.81 -4.13
C MET A 427 -26.03 11.97 -4.23
N LEU A 428 -26.94 12.33 -5.13
CA LEU A 428 -28.21 11.64 -5.32
C LEU A 428 -28.02 10.21 -5.82
N ALA A 429 -27.12 10.01 -6.79
CA ALA A 429 -26.79 8.68 -7.30
C ALA A 429 -26.22 7.76 -6.20
N SER A 430 -25.35 8.31 -5.34
CA SER A 430 -24.85 7.62 -4.15
C SER A 430 -25.99 7.20 -3.22
N LEU A 431 -26.95 8.10 -3.00
CA LEU A 431 -28.08 7.84 -2.11
C LEU A 431 -28.97 6.72 -2.63
N PHE A 432 -29.28 6.71 -3.93
CA PHE A 432 -30.03 5.62 -4.59
C PHE A 432 -29.31 4.28 -4.45
N TYR A 433 -28.01 4.24 -4.76
CA TYR A 433 -27.19 3.04 -4.64
C TYR A 433 -27.15 2.51 -3.19
N MET A 434 -26.81 3.37 -2.23
CA MET A 434 -26.72 2.99 -0.82
C MET A 434 -28.06 2.53 -0.25
N TYR A 435 -29.16 3.13 -0.70
CA TYR A 435 -30.50 2.69 -0.29
C TYR A 435 -30.83 1.30 -0.82
N MET A 436 -30.53 1.02 -2.10
CA MET A 436 -30.69 -0.33 -2.67
C MET A 436 -29.86 -1.37 -1.88
N CYS A 437 -28.61 -1.05 -1.55
CA CYS A 437 -27.77 -1.91 -0.72
C CYS A 437 -28.38 -2.15 0.67
N PHE A 438 -28.96 -1.12 1.30
CA PHE A 438 -29.66 -1.25 2.57
C PHE A 438 -30.90 -2.17 2.45
N LEU A 439 -31.71 -2.03 1.39
CA LEU A 439 -32.85 -2.90 1.13
C LEU A 439 -32.43 -4.36 0.93
N LEU A 440 -31.33 -4.61 0.21
CA LEU A 440 -30.74 -5.95 0.05
C LEU A 440 -30.30 -6.53 1.40
N ARG A 441 -29.64 -5.73 2.24
CA ARG A 441 -29.26 -6.15 3.61
C ARG A 441 -30.49 -6.48 4.44
N LEU A 442 -31.57 -5.70 4.36
CA LEU A 442 -32.83 -6.00 5.04
C LEU A 442 -33.45 -7.30 4.55
N LYS A 443 -33.50 -7.53 3.24
CA LYS A 443 -34.07 -8.75 2.65
C LYS A 443 -33.36 -10.01 3.11
N ASN A 444 -32.05 -9.93 3.33
CA ASN A 444 -31.21 -11.04 3.76
C ASN A 444 -31.12 -11.20 5.29
N GLY A 445 -31.21 -10.10 6.05
CA GLY A 445 -30.90 -10.07 7.48
C GLY A 445 -32.07 -9.74 8.42
N SER A 446 -33.19 -9.24 7.92
CA SER A 446 -34.37 -8.91 8.74
C SER A 446 -35.38 -10.04 8.72
N ALA A 447 -35.81 -10.49 9.90
CA ALA A 447 -36.94 -11.41 10.05
C ALA A 447 -38.29 -10.69 10.23
N THR A 448 -38.27 -9.36 10.43
CA THR A 448 -39.42 -8.56 10.88
C THR A 448 -40.13 -7.83 9.74
N ILE A 449 -39.45 -7.57 8.62
CA ILE A 449 -40.03 -6.89 7.46
C ILE A 449 -40.48 -7.92 6.41
N ASP A 450 -41.67 -7.71 5.87
CA ASP A 450 -42.20 -8.50 4.76
C ASP A 450 -41.30 -8.38 3.52
N LYS A 451 -40.86 -9.53 2.99
CA LYS A 451 -40.04 -9.62 1.79
C LYS A 451 -40.76 -9.09 0.55
N GLN A 452 -42.09 -9.20 0.46
CA GLN A 452 -42.84 -8.63 -0.64
C GLN A 452 -42.82 -7.10 -0.61
N LEU A 453 -42.93 -6.51 0.58
CA LEU A 453 -42.80 -5.06 0.76
C LEU A 453 -41.39 -4.57 0.37
N LEU A 454 -40.34 -5.30 0.74
CA LEU A 454 -38.98 -4.97 0.33
C LEU A 454 -38.79 -5.08 -1.18
N ASN A 455 -39.29 -6.15 -1.81
CA ASN A 455 -39.23 -6.29 -3.26
C ASN A 455 -39.98 -5.16 -3.97
N PHE A 456 -41.16 -4.79 -3.47
CA PHE A 456 -41.92 -3.65 -4.01
C PHE A 456 -41.11 -2.36 -3.93
N GLU A 457 -40.49 -2.07 -2.78
CA GLU A 457 -39.70 -0.85 -2.62
C GLU A 457 -38.45 -0.84 -3.51
N MET A 458 -37.76 -1.98 -3.64
CA MET A 458 -36.63 -2.13 -4.55
C MET A 458 -37.03 -1.85 -6.01
N ILE A 459 -38.15 -2.42 -6.47
CA ILE A 459 -38.69 -2.17 -7.81
C ILE A 459 -39.10 -0.71 -7.97
N ARG A 460 -39.71 -0.11 -6.93
CA ARG A 460 -40.13 1.29 -6.94
C ARG A 460 -38.94 2.22 -7.12
N ILE A 461 -37.88 2.08 -6.32
CA ILE A 461 -36.72 2.99 -6.42
C ILE A 461 -35.95 2.81 -7.73
N GLN A 462 -35.93 1.59 -8.29
CA GLN A 462 -35.34 1.34 -9.60
C GLN A 462 -36.11 2.07 -10.70
N ASN A 463 -37.44 1.91 -10.73
CA ASN A 463 -38.30 2.63 -11.68
C ASN A 463 -38.20 4.15 -11.53
N LEU A 464 -38.11 4.63 -10.27
CA LEU A 464 -37.97 6.05 -9.96
C LEU A 464 -36.66 6.59 -10.53
N TRP A 465 -35.56 5.87 -10.36
CA TRP A 465 -34.28 6.25 -10.97
C TRP A 465 -34.38 6.34 -12.49
N GLU A 466 -34.79 5.24 -13.13
CA GLU A 466 -34.81 5.07 -14.59
C GLU A 466 -35.67 6.14 -15.28
N LYS A 467 -36.84 6.46 -14.71
CA LYS A 467 -37.80 7.36 -15.34
C LYS A 467 -37.59 8.83 -15.00
N ASP A 468 -37.22 9.14 -13.75
CA ASP A 468 -37.31 10.50 -13.24
C ASP A 468 -35.95 11.12 -12.88
N TYR A 469 -34.93 10.32 -12.56
CA TYR A 469 -33.67 10.83 -12.00
C TYR A 469 -32.43 10.57 -12.85
N TYR A 470 -32.42 9.53 -13.69
CA TYR A 470 -31.26 9.22 -14.53
C TYR A 470 -30.87 10.42 -15.41
N TYR A 471 -31.79 10.89 -16.26
CA TYR A 471 -31.55 12.03 -17.15
C TYR A 471 -31.26 13.33 -16.41
N ARG A 472 -31.96 13.58 -15.29
CA ARG A 472 -31.71 14.75 -14.42
C ARG A 472 -30.28 14.75 -13.87
N CYS A 473 -29.82 13.61 -13.37
CA CYS A 473 -28.47 13.48 -12.82
C CYS A 473 -27.40 13.58 -13.92
N THR A 474 -27.63 13.00 -15.10
CA THR A 474 -26.67 13.08 -16.21
C THR A 474 -26.55 14.48 -16.77
N ASP A 475 -27.66 15.22 -16.88
CA ASP A 475 -27.67 16.60 -17.39
C ASP A 475 -26.99 17.58 -16.42
N ALA A 476 -26.94 17.26 -15.13
CA ALA A 476 -26.25 18.04 -14.11
C ALA A 476 -24.72 17.82 -14.09
N LEU A 477 -24.18 16.85 -14.83
CA LEU A 477 -22.74 16.58 -14.86
C LEU A 477 -21.98 17.68 -15.60
N HIS A 478 -20.80 18.03 -15.07
CA HIS A 478 -19.88 18.92 -15.77
C HIS A 478 -19.18 18.17 -16.91
N LEU A 479 -19.32 18.68 -18.13
CA LEU A 479 -18.66 18.11 -19.30
C LEU A 479 -17.23 18.66 -19.41
N PHE A 480 -16.25 17.79 -19.18
CA PHE A 480 -14.86 18.05 -19.59
C PHE A 480 -14.65 17.44 -20.98
N GLU A 481 -14.47 18.29 -21.99
CA GLU A 481 -14.27 17.86 -23.38
C GLU A 481 -12.83 18.16 -23.82
N ASN A 482 -12.10 17.13 -24.24
CA ASN A 482 -10.80 17.26 -24.88
C ASN A 482 -10.92 16.81 -26.33
N LYS A 483 -10.49 17.65 -27.27
CA LYS A 483 -10.46 17.34 -28.70
C LYS A 483 -9.03 17.21 -29.16
N PHE A 484 -8.75 16.14 -29.90
CA PHE A 484 -7.48 15.91 -30.57
C PHE A 484 -7.75 15.44 -31.99
N GLU A 485 -6.83 15.75 -32.91
CA GLU A 485 -6.92 15.34 -34.31
C GLU A 485 -5.85 14.28 -34.57
N ILE A 486 -6.25 13.15 -35.15
CA ILE A 486 -5.33 12.09 -35.55
C ILE A 486 -5.06 12.25 -37.05
N PRO A 487 -3.78 12.31 -37.47
CA PRO A 487 -3.46 12.41 -38.90
C PRO A 487 -4.06 11.26 -39.70
N LYS A 488 -4.76 11.58 -40.80
CA LYS A 488 -5.41 10.58 -41.67
C LYS A 488 -4.47 9.44 -42.08
N LYS A 489 -3.24 9.77 -42.44
CA LYS A 489 -2.20 8.80 -42.79
C LYS A 489 -1.95 7.78 -41.67
N TRP A 490 -1.97 8.22 -40.41
CA TRP A 490 -1.74 7.33 -39.28
C TRP A 490 -2.89 6.32 -39.10
N VAL A 491 -4.13 6.76 -39.36
CA VAL A 491 -5.30 5.88 -39.36
C VAL A 491 -5.25 4.89 -40.53
N GLU A 492 -4.84 5.34 -41.73
CA GLU A 492 -4.65 4.47 -42.90
C GLU A 492 -3.56 3.42 -42.64
N ASP A 493 -2.38 3.85 -42.18
CA ASP A 493 -1.25 2.96 -41.84
C ASP A 493 -1.64 1.95 -40.73
N TYR A 494 -2.43 2.39 -39.73
CA TYR A 494 -2.96 1.53 -38.67
C TYR A 494 -3.90 0.44 -39.23
N ASN A 495 -4.88 0.83 -40.05
CA ASN A 495 -5.85 -0.11 -40.63
C ASN A 495 -5.16 -1.13 -41.54
N GLU A 496 -4.20 -0.69 -42.37
CA GLU A 496 -3.40 -1.57 -43.22
C GLU A 496 -2.59 -2.58 -42.39
N ASN A 497 -1.96 -2.13 -41.29
CA ASN A 497 -1.20 -2.99 -40.39
C ASN A 497 -2.09 -4.05 -39.73
N VAL A 498 -3.26 -3.64 -39.22
CA VAL A 498 -4.21 -4.55 -38.57
C VAL A 498 -4.77 -5.58 -39.56
N LEU A 499 -5.12 -5.19 -40.78
CA LEU A 499 -5.56 -6.14 -41.81
C LEU A 499 -4.45 -7.14 -42.20
N ASN A 500 -3.21 -6.65 -42.37
CA ASN A 500 -2.07 -7.51 -42.73
C ASN A 500 -1.70 -8.48 -41.60
N ASN A 501 -1.89 -8.08 -40.34
CA ASN A 501 -1.67 -8.93 -39.18
C ASN A 501 -2.66 -8.60 -38.07
N ILE A 502 -3.77 -9.31 -38.01
CA ILE A 502 -4.83 -9.08 -37.02
C ILE A 502 -4.35 -9.22 -35.58
N LEU A 503 -3.31 -10.02 -35.32
CA LEU A 503 -2.74 -10.17 -33.97
C LEU A 503 -2.11 -8.87 -33.46
N SER A 504 -1.76 -7.94 -34.34
CA SER A 504 -1.20 -6.63 -33.95
C SER A 504 -2.18 -5.77 -33.15
N ILE A 505 -3.50 -5.98 -33.34
CA ILE A 505 -4.53 -5.18 -32.66
C ILE A 505 -4.43 -5.29 -31.14
N SER A 506 -4.03 -6.46 -30.62
CA SER A 506 -3.90 -6.69 -29.19
C SER A 506 -2.78 -5.86 -28.56
N ARG A 507 -1.71 -5.58 -29.31
CA ARG A 507 -0.58 -4.74 -28.84
C ARG A 507 -0.99 -3.30 -28.58
N TYR A 508 -2.04 -2.83 -29.26
CA TYR A 508 -2.59 -1.49 -29.05
C TYR A 508 -3.62 -1.46 -27.92
N CYS A 509 -4.34 -2.57 -27.71
CA CYS A 509 -5.50 -2.63 -26.81
C CYS A 509 -5.19 -3.17 -25.40
N ILE A 510 -4.22 -4.09 -25.26
CA ILE A 510 -3.92 -4.80 -24.01
C ILE A 510 -2.56 -4.36 -23.45
N ILE A 511 -2.50 -4.16 -22.13
CA ILE A 511 -1.27 -3.84 -21.40
C ILE A 511 -0.75 -5.13 -20.75
N CYS A 512 0.16 -5.83 -21.44
CA CYS A 512 0.74 -7.08 -20.94
C CYS A 512 2.27 -7.12 -20.96
N LYS A 513 2.92 -6.16 -21.65
CA LYS A 513 4.38 -6.03 -21.63
C LYS A 513 4.82 -5.36 -20.35
N GLU A 514 5.92 -5.83 -19.77
CA GLU A 514 6.43 -5.28 -18.51
C GLU A 514 6.71 -3.78 -18.59
N ALA A 515 7.29 -3.30 -19.71
CA ALA A 515 7.54 -1.88 -19.91
C ALA A 515 6.24 -1.03 -19.92
N ASP A 516 5.19 -1.52 -20.59
CA ASP A 516 3.90 -0.84 -20.66
C ASP A 516 3.16 -0.89 -19.31
N LEU A 517 3.29 -2.00 -18.58
CA LEU A 517 2.77 -2.16 -17.21
C LEU A 517 3.45 -1.16 -16.27
N VAL A 518 4.78 -1.09 -16.27
CA VAL A 518 5.55 -0.15 -15.44
C VAL A 518 5.15 1.30 -15.74
N GLU A 519 4.98 1.66 -17.02
CA GLU A 519 4.58 3.02 -17.39
C GLU A 519 3.14 3.33 -16.96
N SER A 520 2.23 2.38 -17.12
CA SER A 520 0.86 2.51 -16.59
C SER A 520 0.87 2.68 -15.07
N MET A 521 1.68 1.90 -14.36
CA MET A 521 1.80 1.95 -12.90
C MET A 521 2.41 3.27 -12.42
N LYS A 522 3.41 3.83 -13.12
CA LYS A 522 3.93 5.16 -12.79
C LYS A 522 2.83 6.22 -12.84
N SER A 523 2.08 6.27 -13.95
CA SER A 523 0.99 7.23 -14.13
C SER A 523 -0.09 7.12 -13.04
N ILE A 524 -0.42 5.88 -12.63
CA ILE A 524 -1.33 5.61 -11.50
C ILE A 524 -0.72 6.12 -10.18
N SER A 525 0.55 5.83 -9.92
CA SER A 525 1.25 6.24 -8.69
C SER A 525 1.43 7.76 -8.56
N GLU A 526 1.44 8.50 -9.67
CA GLU A 526 1.49 9.97 -9.70
C GLU A 526 0.16 10.61 -9.31
N ASN A 527 -0.96 9.88 -9.44
CA ASN A 527 -2.32 10.39 -9.25
C ASN A 527 -3.13 9.60 -8.20
N PRO A 528 -2.58 9.26 -7.02
CA PRO A 528 -3.22 8.32 -6.09
C PRO A 528 -4.59 8.81 -5.60
N LEU A 529 -4.75 10.14 -5.43
CA LEU A 529 -6.02 10.74 -5.00
C LEU A 529 -7.17 10.52 -5.98
N ALA A 530 -6.88 10.42 -7.28
CA ALA A 530 -7.88 10.13 -8.30
C ALA A 530 -8.45 8.70 -8.17
N HIS A 531 -7.68 7.81 -7.54
CA HIS A 531 -8.05 6.42 -7.32
C HIS A 531 -8.69 6.17 -5.94
N MET A 532 -8.48 7.07 -4.98
CA MET A 532 -9.15 7.04 -3.65
C MET A 532 -10.57 7.62 -3.68
N ALA A 533 -10.96 8.32 -4.74
CA ALA A 533 -12.30 8.88 -4.85
C ALA A 533 -13.34 7.81 -5.20
N THR A 534 -14.48 7.82 -4.49
CA THR A 534 -15.62 6.96 -4.83
C THR A 534 -16.12 7.26 -6.24
N LYS A 535 -16.17 6.22 -7.08
CA LYS A 535 -16.64 6.31 -8.46
C LYS A 535 -18.04 5.69 -8.56
N ILE A 536 -19.03 6.48 -8.99
CA ILE A 536 -20.38 6.00 -9.28
C ILE A 536 -20.65 6.14 -10.78
N HIS A 537 -20.99 5.03 -11.40
CA HIS A 537 -21.42 4.98 -12.79
C HIS A 537 -22.94 5.18 -12.89
N PHE A 538 -23.36 6.15 -13.69
CA PHE A 538 -24.77 6.43 -13.94
C PHE A 538 -25.22 5.55 -15.12
N SER A 539 -25.87 4.43 -14.80
CA SER A 539 -26.55 3.58 -15.78
C SER A 539 -28.04 3.93 -15.81
N GLU A 540 -28.66 3.84 -16.99
CA GLU A 540 -30.09 4.14 -17.18
C GLU A 540 -30.97 3.30 -16.23
N VAL A 541 -30.62 2.02 -16.04
CA VAL A 541 -31.39 1.11 -15.19
C VAL A 541 -31.26 1.47 -13.71
N PHE A 542 -30.05 1.74 -13.23
CA PHE A 542 -29.76 2.08 -11.82
C PHE A 542 -28.30 2.59 -11.66
N PRO A 543 -27.98 3.47 -10.69
CA PRO A 543 -26.60 3.87 -10.44
C PRO A 543 -25.84 2.72 -9.76
N ILE A 544 -24.58 2.56 -10.12
CA ILE A 544 -23.71 1.48 -9.64
C ILE A 544 -22.43 2.11 -9.12
N GLN A 545 -22.10 1.85 -7.85
CA GLN A 545 -20.78 2.18 -7.34
C GLN A 545 -19.77 1.17 -7.87
N GLU A 546 -18.69 1.68 -8.45
CA GLU A 546 -17.55 0.86 -8.81
C GLU A 546 -16.97 0.29 -7.51
N LEU A 547 -16.97 -1.03 -7.36
CA LEU A 547 -16.48 -1.67 -6.14
C LEU A 547 -14.96 -1.43 -6.01
N GLU A 548 -14.49 -1.16 -4.79
CA GLU A 548 -13.06 -0.98 -4.50
C GLU A 548 -12.27 -2.28 -4.70
N GLN A 549 -12.92 -3.42 -4.46
CA GLN A 549 -12.38 -4.74 -4.70
C GLN A 549 -13.35 -5.44 -5.66
N GLU A 550 -13.06 -5.41 -6.95
CA GLU A 550 -13.57 -6.49 -7.80
C GLU A 550 -13.07 -7.81 -7.20
N ASN A 551 -13.86 -8.87 -7.33
CA ASN A 551 -13.47 -10.20 -6.84
C ASN A 551 -12.35 -10.77 -7.73
N TYR A 552 -11.21 -10.08 -7.86
CA TYR A 552 -10.04 -10.54 -8.61
C TYR A 552 -9.59 -11.93 -8.13
N ASN A 553 -9.74 -12.22 -6.84
CA ASN A 553 -9.48 -13.54 -6.26
C ASN A 553 -10.43 -14.65 -6.77
N ARG A 554 -11.54 -14.31 -7.43
CA ARG A 554 -12.45 -15.28 -8.08
C ARG A 554 -12.16 -15.45 -9.57
N HIS A 555 -11.29 -14.62 -10.16
CA HIS A 555 -10.89 -14.66 -11.55
C HIS A 555 -9.39 -14.99 -11.63
N GLU A 556 -9.06 -16.25 -11.90
CA GLU A 556 -7.68 -16.78 -11.87
C GLU A 556 -6.70 -15.93 -12.69
N ILE A 557 -7.11 -15.44 -13.87
CA ILE A 557 -6.26 -14.57 -14.71
C ILE A 557 -5.99 -13.21 -14.05
N ASP A 558 -6.97 -12.64 -13.34
CA ASP A 558 -6.73 -11.39 -12.62
C ASP A 558 -5.84 -11.61 -11.39
N ALA A 559 -5.92 -12.78 -10.75
CA ALA A 559 -4.99 -13.16 -9.68
C ALA A 559 -3.54 -13.22 -10.20
N THR A 560 -3.30 -13.82 -11.38
CA THR A 560 -1.95 -13.78 -11.98
C THR A 560 -1.50 -12.37 -12.33
N LEU A 561 -2.41 -11.47 -12.76
CA LEU A 561 -2.06 -10.06 -12.98
C LEU A 561 -1.70 -9.35 -11.65
N GLN A 562 -2.37 -9.69 -10.53
CA GLN A 562 -1.96 -9.20 -9.21
C GLN A 562 -0.55 -9.65 -8.86
N GLU A 563 -0.20 -10.91 -9.11
CA GLU A 563 1.15 -11.43 -8.88
C GLU A 563 2.19 -10.71 -9.75
N ILE A 564 1.91 -10.50 -11.04
CA ILE A 564 2.79 -9.74 -11.94
C ILE A 564 3.01 -8.32 -11.41
N VAL A 565 1.94 -7.62 -11.01
CA VAL A 565 2.02 -6.27 -10.44
C VAL A 565 2.82 -6.26 -9.13
N GLN A 566 2.59 -7.22 -8.25
CA GLN A 566 3.31 -7.36 -6.99
C GLN A 566 4.82 -7.57 -7.23
N ASN A 567 5.18 -8.48 -8.15
CA ASN A 567 6.57 -8.71 -8.55
C ASN A 567 7.22 -7.43 -9.10
N ILE A 568 6.49 -6.64 -9.89
CA ILE A 568 6.98 -5.34 -10.39
C ILE A 568 7.20 -4.36 -9.23
N ILE A 569 6.32 -4.30 -8.22
CA ILE A 569 6.49 -3.44 -7.05
C ILE A 569 7.73 -3.85 -6.25
N GLU A 570 7.95 -5.15 -6.04
CA GLU A 570 9.09 -5.67 -5.30
C GLU A 570 10.42 -5.34 -5.98
N VAL A 571 10.49 -5.47 -7.31
CA VAL A 571 11.74 -5.26 -8.07
C VAL A 571 11.94 -3.80 -8.49
N LYS A 572 10.86 -3.08 -8.79
CA LYS A 572 10.87 -1.74 -9.41
C LYS A 572 10.09 -0.69 -8.61
N GLY A 573 9.80 -0.95 -7.34
CA GLY A 573 9.04 -0.05 -6.46
C GLY A 573 9.60 1.37 -6.39
N TYR A 574 10.93 1.52 -6.52
CA TYR A 574 11.60 2.82 -6.57
C TYR A 574 11.17 3.71 -7.75
N LYS A 575 10.51 3.17 -8.78
CA LYS A 575 9.97 3.95 -9.90
C LYS A 575 8.64 4.61 -9.57
N PHE A 576 7.93 4.15 -8.54
CA PHE A 576 6.59 4.61 -8.19
C PHE A 576 6.68 5.64 -7.07
N ILE A 577 6.08 6.81 -7.29
CA ILE A 577 6.25 7.97 -6.38
C ILE A 577 5.42 7.82 -5.10
N ASN A 578 4.21 7.27 -5.20
CA ASN A 578 3.34 7.03 -4.05
C ASN A 578 3.02 5.54 -3.91
N TYR A 579 2.81 5.12 -2.66
CA TYR A 579 2.24 3.81 -2.39
C TYR A 579 0.79 3.76 -2.89
N VAL A 580 0.48 2.70 -3.65
CA VAL A 580 -0.86 2.39 -4.14
C VAL A 580 -1.06 0.89 -3.98
N GLU A 581 -2.23 0.48 -3.50
CA GLU A 581 -2.54 -0.94 -3.30
C GLU A 581 -2.55 -1.71 -4.63
N VAL A 582 -2.06 -2.96 -4.62
CA VAL A 582 -2.00 -3.85 -5.80
C VAL A 582 -3.33 -3.94 -6.53
N ALA A 583 -4.44 -4.08 -5.80
CA ALA A 583 -5.78 -4.17 -6.37
C ALA A 583 -6.16 -2.91 -7.17
N THR A 584 -5.69 -1.74 -6.75
CA THR A 584 -5.92 -0.46 -7.46
C THR A 584 -5.14 -0.43 -8.78
N TYR A 585 -3.89 -0.91 -8.79
CA TYR A 585 -3.13 -1.03 -10.03
C TYR A 585 -3.82 -1.94 -11.04
N VAL A 586 -4.22 -3.15 -10.63
CA VAL A 586 -4.92 -4.12 -11.51
C VAL A 586 -6.19 -3.52 -12.10
N LYS A 587 -7.00 -2.85 -11.27
CA LYS A 587 -8.22 -2.17 -11.70
C LYS A 587 -7.96 -1.14 -12.80
N GLU A 588 -6.97 -0.27 -12.58
CA GLU A 588 -6.70 0.84 -13.50
C GLU A 588 -5.96 0.38 -14.76
N ILE A 589 -5.24 -0.76 -14.71
CA ILE A 589 -4.69 -1.44 -15.89
C ILE A 589 -5.83 -1.99 -16.78
N HIS A 590 -6.84 -2.62 -16.19
CA HIS A 590 -8.05 -3.05 -16.92
C HIS A 590 -8.75 -1.86 -17.56
N ARG A 591 -8.98 -0.79 -16.80
CA ARG A 591 -9.59 0.45 -17.31
C ARG A 591 -8.79 1.07 -18.45
N SER A 592 -7.48 1.12 -18.32
CA SER A 592 -6.58 1.64 -19.36
C SER A 592 -6.64 0.79 -20.62
N SER A 593 -6.73 -0.54 -20.49
CA SER A 593 -6.90 -1.46 -21.62
C SER A 593 -8.27 -1.27 -22.31
N ILE A 594 -9.34 -1.06 -21.54
CA ILE A 594 -10.67 -0.72 -22.07
C ILE A 594 -10.65 0.59 -22.86
N ASN A 595 -10.05 1.65 -22.31
CA ASN A 595 -9.94 2.96 -22.96
C ASN A 595 -9.13 2.90 -24.26
N LYS A 596 -8.00 2.19 -24.24
CA LYS A 596 -7.20 1.90 -25.43
C LYS A 596 -8.06 1.18 -26.48
N THR A 597 -8.82 0.19 -26.07
CA THR A 597 -9.70 -0.57 -26.97
C THR A 597 -10.77 0.29 -27.61
N PHE A 598 -11.45 1.15 -26.86
CA PHE A 598 -12.40 2.12 -27.43
C PHE A 598 -11.75 2.99 -28.50
N THR A 599 -10.52 3.44 -28.25
CA THR A 599 -9.77 4.30 -29.18
C THR A 599 -9.38 3.54 -30.45
N PHE A 600 -8.70 2.40 -30.32
CA PHE A 600 -8.14 1.66 -31.45
C PHE A 600 -9.19 0.90 -32.27
N ILE A 601 -10.23 0.36 -31.63
CA ILE A 601 -11.37 -0.23 -32.35
C ILE A 601 -12.21 0.87 -33.02
N GLY A 602 -12.32 2.05 -32.40
CA GLY A 602 -12.97 3.20 -33.00
C GLY A 602 -12.31 3.66 -34.31
N MET A 603 -10.97 3.61 -34.37
CA MET A 603 -10.18 3.92 -35.58
C MET A 603 -10.16 2.81 -36.63
N PHE A 604 -10.61 1.60 -36.31
CA PHE A 604 -10.67 0.50 -37.26
C PHE A 604 -11.88 0.69 -38.18
N HIS A 605 -11.65 0.98 -39.46
CA HIS A 605 -12.67 1.28 -40.48
C HIS A 605 -12.75 0.20 -41.58
N GLU A 606 -11.99 -0.88 -41.45
CA GLU A 606 -11.92 -1.98 -42.40
C GLU A 606 -12.80 -3.17 -41.99
N GLU A 607 -13.82 -2.95 -41.15
CA GLU A 607 -14.70 -4.01 -40.65
C GLU A 607 -15.41 -4.80 -41.75
N LYS A 608 -15.74 -4.14 -42.87
CA LYS A 608 -16.36 -4.80 -44.02
C LYS A 608 -15.40 -5.80 -44.67
N ASN A 609 -14.18 -5.37 -44.96
CA ASN A 609 -13.17 -6.20 -45.60
C ASN A 609 -12.82 -7.41 -44.72
N LEU A 610 -12.64 -7.20 -43.41
CA LEU A 610 -12.41 -8.29 -42.48
C LEU A 610 -13.60 -9.26 -42.38
N TYR A 611 -14.84 -8.74 -42.41
CA TYR A 611 -16.04 -9.57 -42.39
C TYR A 611 -16.16 -10.45 -43.63
N GLU A 612 -15.95 -9.88 -44.81
CA GLU A 612 -15.98 -10.60 -46.08
C GLU A 612 -14.86 -11.66 -46.16
N GLU A 613 -13.66 -11.36 -45.66
CA GLU A 613 -12.57 -12.34 -45.54
C GLU A 613 -12.98 -13.52 -44.66
N LEU A 614 -13.53 -13.24 -43.47
CA LEU A 614 -13.99 -14.27 -42.54
C LEU A 614 -15.15 -15.10 -43.10
N GLN A 615 -16.09 -14.46 -43.80
CA GLN A 615 -17.20 -15.15 -44.46
C GLN A 615 -16.70 -16.15 -45.52
N ASN A 616 -15.63 -15.81 -46.24
CA ASN A 616 -15.00 -16.72 -47.20
C ASN A 616 -14.26 -17.88 -46.53
N LYS A 617 -13.67 -17.67 -45.35
CA LYS A 617 -12.98 -18.71 -44.57
C LYS A 617 -13.95 -19.65 -43.86
N ILE A 618 -15.08 -19.14 -43.39
CA ILE A 618 -16.07 -19.88 -42.58
C ILE A 618 -17.21 -20.36 -43.49
N THR A 619 -16.97 -21.45 -44.22
CA THR A 619 -17.93 -21.98 -45.20
C THR A 619 -19.03 -22.86 -44.58
N ASP A 620 -18.86 -23.30 -43.34
CA ASP A 620 -19.79 -24.20 -42.65
C ASP A 620 -21.14 -23.53 -42.29
N TYR A 621 -21.21 -22.20 -42.32
CA TYR A 621 -22.35 -21.43 -41.85
C TYR A 621 -22.78 -20.38 -42.88
N SER A 622 -24.09 -20.19 -43.05
CA SER A 622 -24.62 -19.08 -43.84
C SER A 622 -24.71 -17.84 -42.98
N LEU A 623 -23.68 -16.99 -43.05
CA LEU A 623 -23.66 -15.68 -42.38
C LEU A 623 -24.58 -14.67 -43.07
N GLN A 624 -25.16 -13.75 -42.29
CA GLN A 624 -25.89 -12.60 -42.84
C GLN A 624 -24.95 -11.73 -43.71
N PRO A 625 -25.40 -11.16 -44.84
CA PRO A 625 -24.58 -10.21 -45.58
C PRO A 625 -24.20 -9.01 -44.71
N TYR A 626 -22.99 -8.49 -44.89
CA TYR A 626 -22.58 -7.26 -44.22
C TYR A 626 -23.54 -6.10 -44.55
N SER A 627 -23.86 -5.30 -43.53
CA SER A 627 -24.70 -4.11 -43.63
C SER A 627 -24.08 -2.98 -42.81
N GLU A 628 -24.05 -1.77 -43.36
CA GLU A 628 -23.66 -0.56 -42.59
C GLU A 628 -24.66 -0.28 -41.47
N ASN A 629 -25.95 -0.62 -41.68
CA ASN A 629 -26.97 -0.59 -40.65
C ASN A 629 -26.98 -1.95 -39.93
N LEU A 630 -26.07 -2.12 -38.98
CA LEU A 630 -25.95 -3.34 -38.19
C LEU A 630 -27.22 -3.57 -37.34
N VAL A 631 -27.69 -4.81 -37.36
CA VAL A 631 -28.71 -5.30 -36.41
C VAL A 631 -28.08 -6.30 -35.44
N LEU A 632 -28.71 -6.52 -34.28
CA LEU A 632 -28.23 -7.43 -33.23
C LEU A 632 -27.81 -8.82 -33.76
N GLY A 633 -28.53 -9.34 -34.78
CA GLY A 633 -28.19 -10.59 -35.45
C GLY A 633 -26.80 -10.65 -36.06
N HIS A 634 -26.24 -9.50 -36.49
CA HIS A 634 -24.90 -9.44 -37.09
C HIS A 634 -23.80 -9.76 -36.08
N VAL A 635 -23.99 -9.40 -34.82
CA VAL A 635 -23.04 -9.66 -33.72
C VAL A 635 -23.29 -11.05 -33.13
N THR A 636 -24.54 -11.36 -32.79
CA THR A 636 -24.86 -12.60 -32.07
C THR A 636 -24.62 -13.86 -32.90
N GLN A 637 -24.67 -13.78 -34.24
CA GLN A 637 -24.27 -14.90 -35.10
C GLN A 637 -22.79 -15.27 -34.98
N LEU A 638 -21.92 -14.33 -34.59
CA LEU A 638 -20.48 -14.56 -34.49
C LEU A 638 -20.10 -15.28 -33.20
N PHE A 639 -20.90 -15.19 -32.13
CA PHE A 639 -20.54 -15.83 -30.85
C PHE A 639 -20.41 -17.35 -30.97
N PRO A 640 -21.38 -18.12 -31.51
CA PRO A 640 -21.23 -19.57 -31.62
C PRO A 640 -20.02 -19.99 -32.48
N ILE A 641 -19.67 -19.18 -33.48
CA ILE A 641 -18.54 -19.42 -34.37
C ILE A 641 -17.22 -19.20 -33.63
N LEU A 642 -17.09 -18.08 -32.94
CA LEU A 642 -15.94 -17.79 -32.07
C LEU A 642 -15.78 -18.90 -31.01
N GLU A 643 -16.86 -19.30 -30.36
CA GLU A 643 -16.84 -20.37 -29.36
C GLU A 643 -16.40 -21.72 -29.94
N LYS A 644 -16.79 -22.05 -31.19
CA LYS A 644 -16.29 -23.24 -31.90
C LYS A 644 -14.80 -23.13 -32.20
N GLN A 645 -14.34 -21.98 -32.70
CA GLN A 645 -12.94 -21.75 -33.03
C GLN A 645 -12.05 -21.79 -31.79
N ILE A 646 -12.50 -21.27 -30.64
CA ILE A 646 -11.77 -21.39 -29.36
C ILE A 646 -11.56 -22.86 -28.98
N ARG A 647 -12.56 -23.72 -29.18
CA ARG A 647 -12.42 -25.17 -28.90
C ARG A 647 -11.47 -25.86 -29.86
N GLU A 648 -11.49 -25.47 -31.13
CA GLU A 648 -10.54 -25.99 -32.12
C GLU A 648 -9.11 -25.65 -31.72
N LEU A 649 -8.85 -24.38 -31.39
CA LEU A 649 -7.56 -23.94 -30.87
C LEU A 649 -7.13 -24.74 -29.63
N ALA A 650 -8.03 -24.89 -28.65
CA ALA A 650 -7.73 -25.66 -27.43
C ALA A 650 -7.39 -27.12 -27.71
N THR A 651 -8.12 -27.75 -28.64
CA THR A 651 -7.84 -29.14 -29.04
C THR A 651 -6.44 -29.27 -29.63
N MET A 652 -6.00 -28.30 -30.43
CA MET A 652 -4.64 -28.27 -30.98
C MET A 652 -3.56 -28.07 -29.92
N LEU A 653 -3.91 -27.44 -28.79
CA LEU A 653 -3.06 -27.25 -27.62
C LEU A 653 -3.16 -28.40 -26.61
N ASN A 654 -3.86 -29.50 -26.95
CA ASN A 654 -4.15 -30.62 -26.05
C ASN A 654 -5.00 -30.28 -24.81
N ILE A 655 -5.73 -29.17 -24.84
CA ILE A 655 -6.68 -28.79 -23.80
C ILE A 655 -8.04 -29.42 -24.11
N PHE A 656 -8.58 -30.19 -23.17
CA PHE A 656 -9.82 -30.94 -23.38
C PHE A 656 -11.06 -30.02 -23.42
N PRO A 657 -11.84 -29.97 -24.52
CA PRO A 657 -12.88 -28.96 -24.72
C PRO A 657 -14.24 -29.28 -24.06
N TYR A 658 -14.38 -30.45 -23.42
CA TYR A 658 -15.61 -30.90 -22.76
C TYR A 658 -15.46 -30.91 -21.24
N LYS A 659 -16.57 -30.85 -20.51
CA LYS A 659 -16.55 -30.78 -19.05
C LYS A 659 -16.00 -32.07 -18.45
N GLU A 660 -15.15 -31.97 -17.45
CA GLU A 660 -14.51 -33.12 -16.82
C GLU A 660 -15.30 -33.62 -15.61
N SER A 661 -16.58 -33.93 -15.82
CA SER A 661 -17.39 -34.61 -14.82
C SER A 661 -18.10 -35.82 -15.43
N GLU A 662 -18.21 -36.92 -14.67
CA GLU A 662 -18.82 -38.17 -15.13
C GLU A 662 -20.25 -38.00 -15.67
N ASN A 663 -20.96 -36.97 -15.20
CA ASN A 663 -22.34 -36.68 -15.60
C ASN A 663 -22.46 -35.63 -16.72
N GLU A 664 -21.40 -34.87 -17.01
CA GLU A 664 -21.45 -33.75 -17.96
C GLU A 664 -20.39 -33.82 -19.07
N PHE A 665 -19.65 -34.93 -19.23
CA PHE A 665 -18.55 -35.05 -20.21
C PHE A 665 -18.94 -34.91 -21.69
N MET A 666 -20.24 -34.94 -22.00
CA MET A 666 -20.76 -34.62 -23.35
C MET A 666 -21.09 -33.14 -23.52
N LEU A 667 -21.10 -32.37 -22.43
CA LEU A 667 -21.29 -30.92 -22.45
C LEU A 667 -19.94 -30.24 -22.67
N CYS A 668 -19.97 -29.27 -23.57
CA CYS A 668 -18.88 -28.36 -23.85
C CYS A 668 -18.47 -27.53 -22.62
N LYS A 669 -17.15 -27.38 -22.34
CA LYS A 669 -16.65 -26.37 -21.36
C LYS A 669 -17.05 -24.97 -21.81
N ASP A 670 -17.23 -24.04 -20.88
CA ASP A 670 -17.41 -22.64 -21.26
C ASP A 670 -16.15 -22.09 -21.96
N PRO A 671 -16.30 -21.29 -23.04
CA PRO A 671 -15.16 -20.71 -23.77
C PRO A 671 -14.24 -19.89 -22.87
N SER A 672 -14.80 -19.22 -21.86
CA SER A 672 -14.04 -18.48 -20.87
C SER A 672 -13.10 -19.40 -20.09
N SER A 673 -13.56 -20.58 -19.66
CA SER A 673 -12.74 -21.56 -18.95
C SER A 673 -11.62 -22.13 -19.82
N ILE A 674 -11.89 -22.38 -21.10
CA ILE A 674 -10.88 -22.84 -22.05
C ILE A 674 -9.78 -21.79 -22.24
N LEU A 675 -10.16 -20.52 -22.46
CA LEU A 675 -9.21 -19.42 -22.60
C LEU A 675 -8.39 -19.20 -21.32
N ARG A 676 -9.01 -19.38 -20.14
CA ARG A 676 -8.28 -19.34 -18.86
C ARG A 676 -7.21 -20.43 -18.80
N GLU A 677 -7.55 -21.67 -19.16
CA GLU A 677 -6.62 -22.81 -19.16
C GLU A 677 -5.40 -22.52 -20.05
N ILE A 678 -5.61 -22.03 -21.27
CA ILE A 678 -4.53 -21.60 -22.19
C ILE A 678 -3.65 -20.52 -21.55
N LEU A 679 -4.26 -19.48 -20.97
CA LEU A 679 -3.52 -18.37 -20.38
C LEU A 679 -2.73 -18.81 -19.14
N LEU A 680 -3.30 -19.65 -18.28
CA LEU A 680 -2.64 -20.16 -17.09
C LEU A 680 -1.42 -21.01 -17.44
N GLU A 681 -1.51 -21.90 -18.44
CA GLU A 681 -0.35 -22.67 -18.90
C GLU A 681 0.80 -21.75 -19.36
N VAL A 682 0.48 -20.68 -20.10
CA VAL A 682 1.48 -19.71 -20.54
C VAL A 682 2.09 -18.95 -19.37
N TYR A 683 1.28 -18.57 -18.39
CA TYR A 683 1.76 -17.89 -17.19
C TYR A 683 2.65 -18.81 -16.34
N GLU A 684 2.29 -20.07 -16.15
CA GLU A 684 3.10 -21.05 -15.43
C GLU A 684 4.47 -21.27 -16.09
N GLU A 685 4.53 -21.20 -17.43
CA GLU A 685 5.79 -21.35 -18.18
C GLU A 685 6.64 -20.08 -18.22
N LEU A 686 6.02 -18.90 -18.45
CA LEU A 686 6.74 -17.65 -18.76
C LEU A 686 6.68 -16.60 -17.65
N GLY A 687 5.77 -16.72 -16.68
CA GLY A 687 5.50 -15.74 -15.63
C GLY A 687 4.87 -14.43 -16.13
N ASN A 688 4.44 -14.35 -17.39
CA ASN A 688 3.83 -13.16 -17.99
C ASN A 688 3.00 -13.49 -19.24
N TYR A 689 2.29 -12.48 -19.77
CA TYR A 689 1.41 -12.59 -20.94
C TYR A 689 1.92 -11.89 -22.20
N GLU A 690 3.18 -11.46 -22.27
CA GLU A 690 3.70 -10.62 -23.36
C GLU A 690 3.50 -11.27 -24.75
N ASN A 691 3.70 -12.58 -24.86
CA ASN A 691 3.62 -13.32 -26.12
C ASN A 691 2.19 -13.75 -26.53
N VAL A 692 1.21 -13.58 -25.63
CA VAL A 692 -0.18 -14.02 -25.80
C VAL A 692 -1.19 -12.92 -25.51
N GLY A 693 -0.77 -11.64 -25.65
CA GLY A 693 -1.65 -10.48 -25.46
C GLY A 693 -2.92 -10.52 -26.34
N ASP A 694 -2.89 -11.22 -27.47
CA ASP A 694 -4.04 -11.46 -28.35
C ASP A 694 -5.04 -12.48 -27.79
N ILE A 695 -4.59 -13.55 -27.13
CA ILE A 695 -5.50 -14.45 -26.40
C ILE A 695 -6.09 -13.73 -25.20
N LEU A 696 -5.28 -12.92 -24.50
CA LEU A 696 -5.74 -12.07 -23.41
C LEU A 696 -6.75 -11.01 -23.88
N PHE A 697 -6.59 -10.46 -25.09
CA PHE A 697 -7.58 -9.59 -25.74
C PHE A 697 -8.94 -10.29 -25.88
N VAL A 698 -8.95 -11.51 -26.42
CA VAL A 698 -10.18 -12.29 -26.59
C VAL A 698 -10.82 -12.59 -25.25
N TYR A 699 -10.04 -13.06 -24.27
CA TYR A 699 -10.53 -13.35 -22.93
C TYR A 699 -11.14 -12.11 -22.26
N ASN A 700 -10.39 -11.02 -22.18
CA ASN A 700 -10.82 -9.82 -21.45
C ASN A 700 -12.07 -9.21 -22.08
N PHE A 701 -12.08 -9.00 -23.39
CA PHE A 701 -13.16 -8.23 -24.00
C PHE A 701 -14.40 -9.04 -24.31
N MET A 702 -14.27 -10.35 -24.58
CA MET A 702 -15.44 -11.18 -24.86
C MET A 702 -16.04 -11.81 -23.60
N TYR A 703 -15.24 -12.14 -22.59
CA TYR A 703 -15.65 -13.06 -21.51
C TYR A 703 -15.32 -12.64 -20.06
N ASN A 704 -14.38 -11.73 -19.83
CA ASN A 704 -14.01 -11.32 -18.47
C ASN A 704 -15.00 -10.27 -17.92
N SER A 705 -15.62 -10.55 -16.77
CA SER A 705 -16.57 -9.64 -16.12
C SER A 705 -15.94 -8.39 -15.50
N ASN A 706 -14.63 -8.41 -15.28
CA ASN A 706 -13.85 -7.23 -14.83
C ASN A 706 -13.43 -6.34 -16.02
N SER A 707 -13.85 -6.69 -17.24
CA SER A 707 -13.61 -5.92 -18.45
C SER A 707 -14.92 -5.74 -19.26
N LEU A 708 -14.89 -5.82 -20.59
CA LEU A 708 -16.06 -5.49 -21.42
C LEU A 708 -17.15 -6.56 -21.43
N ASN A 709 -16.79 -7.84 -21.25
CA ASN A 709 -17.69 -9.00 -21.21
C ASN A 709 -18.75 -9.02 -22.32
N ILE A 710 -18.37 -8.64 -23.56
CA ILE A 710 -19.31 -8.32 -24.66
C ILE A 710 -20.31 -9.45 -24.90
N ARG A 711 -19.85 -10.70 -24.89
CA ARG A 711 -20.70 -11.86 -25.15
C ARG A 711 -21.84 -11.94 -24.13
N ASN A 712 -21.52 -11.84 -22.84
CA ASN A 712 -22.50 -12.03 -21.78
C ASN A 712 -23.45 -10.82 -21.65
N GLU A 713 -22.91 -9.60 -21.73
CA GLU A 713 -23.73 -8.38 -21.69
C GLU A 713 -24.71 -8.29 -22.86
N CYS A 714 -24.28 -8.72 -24.05
CA CYS A 714 -25.12 -8.73 -25.25
C CYS A 714 -26.22 -9.80 -25.17
N ILE A 715 -25.88 -11.05 -24.83
CA ILE A 715 -26.85 -12.15 -24.78
C ILE A 715 -27.92 -11.94 -23.69
N HIS A 716 -27.55 -11.32 -22.57
CA HIS A 716 -28.50 -10.99 -21.50
C HIS A 716 -29.24 -9.67 -21.73
N GLY A 717 -29.00 -8.98 -22.85
CA GLY A 717 -29.70 -7.74 -23.22
C GLY A 717 -29.38 -6.56 -22.30
N ARG A 718 -28.19 -6.56 -21.67
CA ARG A 718 -27.76 -5.50 -20.75
C ARG A 718 -27.04 -4.35 -21.44
N LYS A 719 -26.17 -4.65 -22.41
CA LYS A 719 -25.41 -3.68 -23.23
C LYS A 719 -25.18 -4.19 -24.65
N TYR A 720 -24.68 -3.33 -25.55
CA TYR A 720 -24.28 -3.70 -26.91
C TYR A 720 -25.44 -4.18 -27.80
N THR A 721 -26.65 -3.68 -27.55
CA THR A 721 -27.86 -4.12 -28.26
C THR A 721 -28.25 -3.22 -29.43
N GLN A 722 -27.80 -1.96 -29.45
CA GLN A 722 -28.11 -0.97 -30.48
C GLN A 722 -27.06 0.15 -30.60
N GLY A 723 -27.16 0.95 -31.67
CA GLY A 723 -26.36 2.16 -31.85
C GLY A 723 -24.85 1.94 -31.95
N SER A 724 -24.07 2.90 -31.43
CA SER A 724 -22.61 2.86 -31.44
C SER A 724 -22.04 1.71 -30.59
N GLU A 725 -22.70 1.32 -29.50
CA GLU A 725 -22.29 0.17 -28.69
C GLU A 725 -22.39 -1.14 -29.48
N LEU A 726 -23.45 -1.32 -30.27
CA LEU A 726 -23.60 -2.49 -31.13
C LEU A 726 -22.52 -2.52 -32.22
N GLN A 727 -22.21 -1.38 -32.84
CA GLN A 727 -21.14 -1.27 -33.83
C GLN A 727 -19.78 -1.60 -33.21
N PHE A 728 -19.50 -1.08 -32.02
CA PHE A 728 -18.28 -1.40 -31.28
C PHE A 728 -18.18 -2.90 -30.97
N ALA A 729 -19.24 -3.49 -30.42
CA ALA A 729 -19.26 -4.92 -30.11
C ALA A 729 -19.10 -5.80 -31.36
N PHE A 730 -19.68 -5.40 -32.49
CA PHE A 730 -19.46 -6.06 -33.77
C PHE A 730 -17.98 -6.09 -34.15
N LYS A 731 -17.30 -4.93 -34.13
CA LYS A 731 -15.88 -4.83 -34.47
C LYS A 731 -14.99 -5.65 -33.54
N VAL A 732 -15.21 -5.57 -32.22
CA VAL A 732 -14.43 -6.35 -31.24
C VAL A 732 -14.63 -7.85 -31.44
N THR A 733 -15.88 -8.29 -31.62
CA THR A 733 -16.20 -9.71 -31.85
C THR A 733 -15.58 -10.21 -33.16
N LEU A 734 -15.60 -9.37 -34.19
CA LEU A 734 -14.99 -9.67 -35.48
C LEU A 734 -13.47 -9.84 -35.37
N CYS A 735 -12.80 -8.91 -34.69
CA CYS A 735 -11.37 -8.99 -34.43
C CYS A 735 -11.02 -10.22 -33.59
N ALA A 736 -11.80 -10.51 -32.53
CA ALA A 736 -11.60 -11.68 -31.69
C ALA A 736 -11.69 -13.00 -32.49
N LEU A 737 -12.68 -13.11 -33.38
CA LEU A 737 -12.83 -14.26 -34.27
C LEU A 737 -11.63 -14.41 -35.23
N ALA A 738 -11.22 -13.32 -35.86
CA ALA A 738 -10.07 -13.31 -36.75
C ALA A 738 -8.75 -13.65 -36.03
N ILE A 739 -8.56 -13.19 -34.79
CA ILE A 739 -7.39 -13.55 -33.96
C ILE A 739 -7.31 -15.06 -33.75
N ILE A 740 -8.41 -15.69 -33.30
CA ILE A 740 -8.41 -17.13 -33.01
C ILE A 740 -8.17 -17.94 -34.28
N ILE A 741 -8.84 -17.60 -35.39
CA ILE A 741 -8.60 -18.25 -36.69
C ILE A 741 -7.13 -18.10 -37.11
N LYS A 742 -6.56 -16.90 -36.98
CA LYS A 742 -5.16 -16.67 -37.36
C LYS A 742 -4.18 -17.47 -36.49
N ARG A 743 -4.45 -17.64 -35.19
CA ARG A 743 -3.65 -18.50 -34.30
C ARG A 743 -3.73 -19.97 -34.73
N ILE A 744 -4.91 -20.46 -35.08
CA ILE A 744 -5.10 -21.82 -35.61
C ILE A 744 -4.28 -22.01 -36.90
N GLU A 745 -4.36 -21.07 -37.85
CA GLU A 745 -3.56 -21.09 -39.09
C GLU A 745 -2.06 -21.18 -38.78
N ILE A 746 -1.54 -20.33 -37.88
CA ILE A 746 -0.12 -20.32 -37.50
C ILE A 746 0.32 -21.67 -36.91
N ILE A 747 -0.50 -22.27 -36.05
CA ILE A 747 -0.16 -23.57 -35.46
C ILE A 747 -0.16 -24.65 -36.54
N LYS A 748 -1.18 -24.70 -37.41
CA LYS A 748 -1.25 -25.68 -38.53
C LYS A 748 -0.04 -25.56 -39.46
N ASP A 749 0.32 -24.34 -39.85
CA ASP A 749 1.49 -24.06 -40.69
C ASP A 749 2.81 -24.47 -40.01
N SER A 750 2.87 -24.41 -38.68
CA SER A 750 4.07 -24.76 -37.90
C SER A 750 4.18 -26.27 -37.64
N THR A 751 3.06 -26.99 -37.54
CA THR A 751 3.03 -28.44 -37.25
C THR A 751 3.15 -29.32 -38.50
N GLY A 752 3.03 -28.75 -39.71
CA GLY A 752 3.33 -29.46 -40.95
C GLY A 752 2.38 -30.62 -41.28
N ASP A 753 1.12 -30.52 -40.88
CA ASP A 753 0.03 -31.44 -41.24
C ASP A 753 -1.00 -30.78 -42.18
#